data_AF-A0A6M7WM36-F1
#
_entry.id   AF-A0A6M7WM36-F1
#
_cell.length_a   1.000
_cell.length_b   1.000
_cell.length_c   1.000
_cell.angle_alpha   90.00
_cell.angle_beta   90.00
_cell.angle_gamma   90.00
#
_symmetry.space_group_name_H-M   'P 1'
#
loop_
_entity.id
_entity.type
_entity.pdbx_description
1 polymer ?
#
loop_
_entity_poly.entity_id
_entity_poly.type
_entity_poly.pdbx_seq_one_letter_code
_entity_poly.pdbx_strand_id
1 'polypeptide(L)'
;MASAPQALDDILSAAGPHPRTSLPNVATTVTTVAALYFGREVFLPIAIALLLTFALAPLVSALKRIGIPRIAAVIASVLAAFAALALFSFIVASQVSELAQNIPTYQTNILEKIRSLKETGVGGGFIARLSSVVERVGQEIDKQDATVPAATPDKPPREPVPVEIVSRERPLEVLQNIVGPLISPLGSAGLIIIVVIFMLLEREDLRDRFIRLVGYGDLHRTTEALRDAGKRVGRYLLMQLVVNIVYAIPIAIGLWILGIPNALLWGLLALALRFVPYIGPAIGMLLPLFLALAVAPGWSLVLWTAALFVVMELVTGNVIEPWLYGSRTGLSPLAIIVAAIFWTWLWGPLGLVLSTPLTVCLVVLGRHVPQFEFLDVLFGNEPVLEPHARLYQRLLAGDPDEATDHAEEMLEEKYLVEFYDKVAIPALLLGERDRVRGVMGDLQRRQVAASALALVANLDDDAQEEADEDDAPDVAVEGGDHAEAADEDEVDLPDGTGISVLCAGGRGELDDAAAAMLAQVLHVQGATASKAGFADMEPSSIRGLELGTIDTVVVGFLNRDSVKHARFLVRRLKRAKPALRVGIVFWSETGNDDRQAADKLAHDMNADFVAHGMVDAVTGALSKEQAVALKLVAKRRRPRAAPRKAAAG
;
A
#
# COMPACT_ATOMS: atom_id res chain seq x y z
N MET A 1 33.62 -51.91 -1.69
CA MET A 1 34.38 -51.41 -0.52
C MET A 1 35.18 -50.21 -1.00
N ALA A 2 34.59 -49.02 -0.92
CA ALA A 2 35.29 -47.77 -1.21
C ALA A 2 36.35 -47.57 -0.11
N SER A 3 37.56 -47.15 -0.51
CA SER A 3 38.67 -46.95 0.41
C SER A 3 38.35 -45.79 1.37
N ALA A 4 38.68 -45.94 2.65
CA ALA A 4 38.46 -44.96 3.71
C ALA A 4 38.80 -43.48 3.37
N PRO A 5 39.78 -43.13 2.49
CA PRO A 5 39.98 -41.75 2.07
C PRO A 5 38.86 -41.16 1.18
N GLN A 6 38.18 -41.95 0.34
CA GLN A 6 37.10 -41.43 -0.52
C GLN A 6 35.84 -41.05 0.26
N ALA A 7 35.54 -41.77 1.34
CA ALA A 7 34.43 -41.42 2.22
C ALA A 7 34.66 -40.10 2.96
N LEU A 8 35.92 -39.73 3.22
CA LEU A 8 36.25 -38.46 3.89
C LEU A 8 36.13 -37.27 2.92
N ASP A 9 36.55 -37.44 1.66
CA ASP A 9 36.41 -36.43 0.61
C ASP A 9 34.95 -36.21 0.19
N ASP A 10 34.12 -37.26 0.21
CA ASP A 10 32.67 -37.15 -0.03
C ASP A 10 31.94 -36.46 1.13
N ILE A 11 32.40 -36.64 2.39
CA ILE A 11 31.84 -35.92 3.55
C ILE A 11 32.27 -34.44 3.55
N LEU A 12 33.51 -34.14 3.14
CA LEU A 12 34.01 -32.77 3.06
C LEU A 12 33.42 -31.99 1.89
N SER A 13 33.05 -32.65 0.79
CA SER A 13 32.35 -32.03 -0.35
C SER A 13 30.83 -31.89 -0.15
N ALA A 14 30.24 -32.65 0.77
CA ALA A 14 28.84 -32.51 1.19
C ALA A 14 28.60 -31.36 2.19
N ALA A 15 29.66 -30.75 2.71
CA ALA A 15 29.57 -29.48 3.44
C ALA A 15 29.38 -28.34 2.44
N GLY A 16 28.12 -28.08 2.08
CA GLY A 16 27.74 -26.89 1.32
C GLY A 16 28.32 -25.61 1.96
N PRO A 17 28.50 -24.53 1.19
CA PRO A 17 29.11 -23.30 1.69
C PRO A 17 28.38 -22.86 2.96
N HIS A 18 29.10 -22.89 4.08
CA HIS A 18 28.61 -22.39 5.36
C HIS A 18 27.93 -21.02 5.13
N PRO A 19 26.73 -20.76 5.69
CA PRO A 19 26.12 -19.46 5.60
C PRO A 19 27.14 -18.45 6.12
N ARG A 20 27.61 -17.58 5.22
CA ARG A 20 28.60 -16.57 5.55
C ARG A 20 28.09 -15.83 6.78
N THR A 21 28.85 -15.92 7.87
CA THR A 21 28.62 -15.25 9.15
C THR A 21 27.97 -13.90 8.91
N SER A 22 26.88 -13.57 9.60
CA SER A 22 26.19 -12.27 9.53
C SER A 22 27.04 -11.08 10.01
N LEU A 23 28.22 -11.35 10.58
CA LEU A 23 29.15 -10.37 11.15
C LEU A 23 29.62 -9.24 10.18
N PRO A 24 29.99 -9.49 8.91
CA PRO A 24 30.36 -8.43 7.98
C PRO A 24 29.14 -7.60 7.58
N ASN A 25 27.93 -8.17 7.52
CA ASN A 25 26.72 -7.41 7.23
C ASN A 25 26.33 -6.48 8.39
N VAL A 26 26.44 -6.96 9.63
CA VAL A 26 26.23 -6.11 10.81
C VAL A 26 27.27 -4.98 10.86
N ALA A 27 28.55 -5.30 10.60
CA ALA A 27 29.61 -4.31 10.58
C ALA A 27 29.42 -3.26 9.46
N THR A 28 28.99 -3.66 8.26
CA THR A 28 28.71 -2.72 7.18
C THR A 28 27.52 -1.83 7.52
N THR A 29 26.42 -2.38 8.04
CA THR A 29 25.26 -1.58 8.47
C THR A 29 25.64 -0.56 9.54
N VAL A 30 26.38 -0.98 10.59
CA VAL A 30 26.83 -0.08 11.66
C VAL A 30 27.73 1.03 11.11
N THR A 31 28.64 0.68 10.19
CA THR A 31 29.53 1.66 9.54
C THR A 31 28.75 2.66 8.70
N THR A 32 27.75 2.21 7.93
CA THR A 32 26.88 3.08 7.14
C THR A 32 26.08 4.03 8.03
N VAL A 33 25.48 3.54 9.11
CA VAL A 33 24.73 4.38 10.07
C VAL A 33 25.65 5.41 10.73
N ALA A 34 26.86 5.01 11.14
CA ALA A 34 27.84 5.93 11.71
C ALA A 34 28.24 7.01 10.69
N ALA A 35 28.48 6.65 9.43
CA ALA A 35 28.80 7.60 8.37
C ALA A 35 27.65 8.60 8.13
N LEU A 36 26.40 8.16 8.16
CA LEU A 36 25.22 9.03 8.03
C LEU A 36 25.05 9.98 9.23
N TYR A 37 25.38 9.52 10.43
CA TYR A 37 25.30 10.32 11.65
C TYR A 37 26.38 11.43 11.67
N PHE A 38 27.64 11.06 11.44
CA PHE A 38 28.75 12.02 11.43
C PHE A 38 28.73 12.92 10.19
N GLY A 39 28.26 12.42 9.04
CA GLY A 39 28.13 13.16 7.79
C GLY A 39 26.86 14.00 7.66
N ARG A 40 26.08 14.18 8.74
CA ARG A 40 24.78 14.87 8.71
C ARG A 40 24.82 16.26 8.06
N GLU A 41 25.91 17.02 8.22
CA GLU A 41 26.06 18.36 7.62
C GLU A 41 26.07 18.33 6.08
N VAL A 42 26.46 17.20 5.49
CA VAL A 42 26.48 16.99 4.04
C VAL A 42 25.23 16.24 3.57
N PHE A 43 24.86 15.16 4.26
CA PHE A 43 23.74 14.31 3.84
C PHE A 43 22.38 14.96 4.03
N LEU A 44 22.20 15.79 5.06
CA LEU A 44 20.90 16.39 5.36
C LEU A 44 20.46 17.40 4.28
N PRO A 45 21.29 18.35 3.82
CA PRO A 45 20.95 19.20 2.67
C PRO A 45 20.63 18.42 1.40
N ILE A 46 21.36 17.32 1.13
CA ILE A 46 21.12 16.45 -0.02
C ILE A 46 19.79 15.71 0.10
N ALA A 47 19.46 15.19 1.29
CA ALA A 47 18.20 14.50 1.55
C ALA A 47 17.00 15.45 1.41
N ILE A 48 17.09 16.66 1.97
CA ILE A 48 16.06 17.71 1.79
C ILE A 48 15.95 18.06 0.31
N ALA A 49 17.07 18.26 -0.39
CA ALA A 49 17.05 18.60 -1.80
C ALA A 49 16.41 17.50 -2.65
N LEU A 50 16.72 16.23 -2.39
CA LEU A 50 16.11 15.08 -3.05
C LEU A 50 14.59 15.06 -2.87
N LEU A 51 14.11 15.27 -1.64
CA LEU A 51 12.68 15.32 -1.35
C LEU A 51 11.99 16.52 -1.99
N LEU A 52 12.60 17.71 -1.95
CA LEU A 52 12.10 18.89 -2.65
C LEU A 52 12.09 18.68 -4.18
N THR A 53 13.09 18.01 -4.73
CA THR A 53 13.13 17.65 -6.16
C THR A 53 11.94 16.74 -6.52
N PHE A 54 11.59 15.75 -5.68
CA PHE A 54 10.41 14.93 -5.91
C PHE A 54 9.09 15.70 -5.73
N ALA A 55 9.00 16.59 -4.74
CA ALA A 55 7.83 17.44 -4.53
C ALA A 55 7.61 18.45 -5.67
N LEU A 56 8.69 19.02 -6.23
CA LEU A 56 8.64 20.02 -7.30
C LEU A 56 8.59 19.41 -8.71
N ALA A 57 8.93 18.13 -8.87
CA ALA A 57 8.85 17.43 -10.15
C ALA A 57 7.47 17.54 -10.86
N PRO A 58 6.32 17.35 -10.19
CA PRO A 58 5.02 17.54 -10.83
C PRO A 58 4.79 18.99 -11.29
N LEU A 59 5.23 19.97 -10.49
CA LEU A 59 5.13 21.39 -10.83
C LEU A 59 5.98 21.73 -12.06
N VAL A 60 7.24 21.28 -12.11
CA VAL A 60 8.12 21.46 -13.27
C VAL A 60 7.53 20.80 -14.52
N SER A 61 6.91 19.63 -14.36
CA SER A 61 6.30 18.89 -15.46
C SER A 61 5.04 19.59 -15.98
N ALA A 62 4.23 20.19 -15.10
CA ALA A 62 3.08 21.02 -15.47
C ALA A 62 3.52 22.27 -16.24
N LEU A 63 4.55 22.98 -15.78
CA LEU A 63 5.11 24.15 -16.48
C LEU A 63 5.66 23.78 -17.87
N LYS A 64 6.32 22.62 -17.99
CA LYS A 64 6.77 22.10 -19.29
C LYS A 64 5.61 21.78 -20.23
N ARG A 65 4.49 21.25 -19.71
CA ARG A 65 3.27 20.99 -20.51
C ARG A 65 2.63 22.26 -21.05
N ILE A 66 2.80 23.38 -20.36
CA ILE A 66 2.35 24.72 -20.80
C ILE A 66 3.30 25.33 -21.86
N GLY A 67 4.41 24.64 -22.19
CA GLY A 67 5.37 25.05 -23.23
C GLY A 67 6.60 25.81 -22.72
N ILE A 68 6.80 25.92 -21.41
CA ILE A 68 7.98 26.59 -20.84
C ILE A 68 9.22 25.68 -21.02
N PRO A 69 10.37 26.20 -21.53
CA PRO A 69 11.57 25.42 -21.71
C PRO A 69 12.12 24.91 -20.37
N ARG A 70 12.75 23.72 -20.37
CA ARG A 70 13.15 22.98 -19.17
C ARG A 70 13.84 23.83 -18.10
N ILE A 71 14.85 24.62 -18.49
CA ILE A 71 15.65 25.42 -17.54
C ILE A 71 14.78 26.49 -16.87
N ALA A 72 13.95 27.19 -17.65
CA ALA A 72 13.05 28.20 -17.12
C ALA A 72 11.98 27.59 -16.22
N ALA A 73 11.44 26.42 -16.57
CA ALA A 73 10.46 25.71 -15.74
C ALA A 73 11.05 25.31 -14.37
N VAL A 74 12.30 24.83 -14.35
CA VAL A 74 13.01 24.49 -13.10
C VAL A 74 13.26 25.73 -12.26
N ILE A 75 13.85 26.78 -12.84
CA ILE A 75 14.15 28.03 -12.13
C ILE A 75 12.87 28.66 -11.57
N ALA A 76 11.81 28.75 -12.38
CA ALA A 76 10.52 29.30 -11.96
C ALA A 76 9.90 28.48 -10.82
N SER A 77 9.96 27.14 -10.89
CA SER A 77 9.41 26.26 -9.84
C SER A 77 10.16 26.42 -8.52
N VAL A 78 11.49 26.47 -8.56
CA VAL A 78 12.32 26.67 -7.36
C VAL A 78 12.10 28.08 -6.79
N LEU A 79 12.14 29.12 -7.63
CA LEU A 79 11.88 30.49 -7.18
C LEU A 79 10.48 30.62 -6.56
N ALA A 80 9.45 30.03 -7.17
CA ALA A 80 8.09 30.05 -6.63
C ALA A 80 8.01 29.35 -5.26
N ALA A 81 8.65 28.19 -5.10
CA ALA A 81 8.67 27.46 -3.83
C ALA A 81 9.39 28.24 -2.72
N PHE A 82 10.56 28.81 -3.00
CA PHE A 82 11.30 29.61 -2.03
C PHE A 82 10.63 30.95 -1.75
N ALA A 83 9.97 31.57 -2.74
CA ALA A 83 9.15 32.77 -2.53
C ALA A 83 7.95 32.47 -1.62
N ALA A 84 7.29 31.31 -1.80
CA ALA A 84 6.21 30.89 -0.91
C ALA A 84 6.70 30.67 0.53
N LEU A 85 7.86 30.03 0.72
CA LEU A 85 8.48 29.85 2.05
C LEU A 85 8.91 31.18 2.68
N ALA A 86 9.46 32.11 1.89
CA ALA A 86 9.84 33.43 2.34
C ALA A 86 8.61 34.26 2.75
N LEU A 87 7.53 34.21 1.95
CA LEU A 87 6.25 34.84 2.26
C LEU A 87 5.64 34.25 3.54
N PHE A 88 5.61 32.93 3.66
CA PHE A 88 5.16 32.23 4.86
C PHE A 88 5.95 32.70 6.10
N SER A 89 7.28 32.69 6.02
CA SER A 89 8.16 33.09 7.13
C SER A 89 7.98 34.56 7.50
N PHE A 90 7.81 35.44 6.51
CA PHE A 90 7.55 36.86 6.73
C PHE A 90 6.22 37.10 7.44
N ILE A 91 5.14 36.43 7.02
CA ILE A 91 3.83 36.53 7.68
C ILE A 91 3.90 36.01 9.12
N VAL A 92 4.57 34.88 9.36
CA VAL A 92 4.74 34.34 10.72
C VAL A 92 5.54 35.33 11.58
N ALA A 93 6.65 35.87 11.07
CA ALA A 93 7.49 36.82 11.81
C ALA A 93 6.74 38.11 12.17
N SER A 94 5.93 38.66 11.26
CA SER A 94 5.13 39.86 11.53
C SER A 94 4.07 39.62 12.60
N GLN A 95 3.38 38.49 12.54
CA GLN A 95 2.36 38.12 13.53
C GLN A 95 2.96 37.80 14.91
N VAL A 96 4.14 37.17 14.96
CA VAL A 96 4.84 36.94 16.23
C VAL A 96 5.29 38.26 16.86
N SER A 97 5.76 39.22 16.06
CA SER A 97 6.10 40.57 16.54
C SER A 97 4.89 41.28 17.15
N GLU A 98 3.73 41.18 16.50
CA GLU A 98 2.46 41.70 17.01
C GLU A 98 2.06 41.02 18.33
N LEU A 99 2.19 39.71 18.43
CA LEU A 99 1.93 38.97 19.66
C LEU A 99 2.87 39.41 20.80
N ALA A 100 4.16 39.60 20.51
CA ALA A 100 5.17 39.99 21.49
C ALA A 100 4.88 41.38 22.10
N GLN A 101 4.38 42.32 21.30
CA GLN A 101 4.00 43.65 21.76
C GLN A 101 2.78 43.64 22.70
N ASN A 102 1.91 42.63 22.58
CA ASN A 102 0.70 42.49 23.38
C ASN A 102 0.88 41.67 24.67
N ILE A 103 2.10 41.16 24.94
CA ILE A 103 2.42 40.35 26.14
C ILE A 103 2.00 41.01 27.47
N PRO A 104 2.25 42.31 27.72
CA PRO A 104 1.90 42.93 29.01
C PRO A 104 0.41 42.81 29.35
N THR A 105 -0.46 42.93 28.34
CA THR A 105 -1.93 42.82 28.48
C THR A 105 -2.37 41.40 28.85
N TYR A 106 -1.64 40.37 28.41
CA TYR A 106 -1.96 38.97 28.69
C TYR A 106 -1.56 38.54 30.11
N GLN A 107 -0.57 39.19 30.73
CA GLN A 107 -0.09 38.85 32.06
C GLN A 107 -1.16 39.07 33.15
N THR A 108 -1.95 40.13 33.03
CA THR A 108 -2.99 40.48 34.02
C THR A 108 -4.09 39.42 34.09
N ASN A 109 -4.57 38.96 32.92
CA ASN A 109 -5.60 37.92 32.80
C ASN A 109 -5.13 36.56 33.33
N ILE A 110 -3.86 36.20 33.08
CA ILE A 110 -3.27 34.94 33.60
C ILE A 110 -3.26 34.96 35.13
N LEU A 111 -2.86 36.08 35.74
CA LEU A 111 -2.81 36.21 37.20
C LEU A 111 -4.20 36.13 37.83
N GLU A 112 -5.22 36.67 37.17
CA GLU A 112 -6.61 36.58 37.62
C GLU A 112 -7.12 35.13 37.61
N LYS A 113 -6.82 34.35 36.57
CA LYS A 113 -7.16 32.90 36.52
C LYS A 113 -6.45 32.06 37.57
N ILE A 114 -5.18 32.36 37.84
CA ILE A 114 -4.43 31.68 38.90
C ILE A 114 -5.06 31.96 40.27
N ARG A 115 -5.57 33.19 40.50
CA ARG A 115 -6.30 33.56 41.72
C ARG A 115 -7.65 32.85 41.82
N SER A 116 -8.44 32.78 40.74
CA SER A 116 -9.73 32.09 40.76
C SER A 116 -9.61 30.57 40.96
N LEU A 117 -8.55 29.94 40.44
CA LEU A 117 -8.22 28.53 40.73
C LEU A 117 -7.81 28.32 42.19
N LYS A 118 -7.06 29.26 42.77
CA LYS A 118 -6.67 29.25 44.18
C LYS A 118 -7.89 29.35 45.11
N GLU A 119 -8.90 30.14 44.73
CA GLU A 119 -10.18 30.25 45.45
C GLU A 119 -11.06 29.00 45.31
N THR A 120 -10.94 28.27 44.21
CA THR A 120 -11.71 27.02 43.96
C THR A 120 -11.08 25.78 44.64
N GLY A 121 -9.93 25.93 45.32
CA GLY A 121 -9.35 24.91 46.19
C GLY A 121 -8.54 23.80 45.51
N VAL A 122 -8.33 23.86 44.19
CA VAL A 122 -7.53 22.87 43.45
C VAL A 122 -6.09 23.37 43.30
N GLY A 123 -5.18 22.90 44.17
CA GLY A 123 -3.71 23.01 43.94
C GLY A 123 -2.92 24.04 44.76
N GLY A 124 -3.34 24.37 45.99
CA GLY A 124 -2.75 25.44 46.83
C GLY A 124 -1.21 25.41 47.06
N GLY A 125 -0.54 24.27 46.89
CA GLY A 125 0.91 24.14 47.11
C GLY A 125 1.81 24.57 45.94
N PHE A 126 1.38 24.34 44.68
CA PHE A 126 2.16 24.71 43.49
C PHE A 126 1.90 26.16 43.08
N ILE A 127 0.66 26.62 43.24
CA ILE A 127 0.22 27.97 42.92
C ILE A 127 0.91 29.02 43.83
N ALA A 128 1.10 28.72 45.12
CA ALA A 128 1.79 29.62 46.05
C ALA A 128 3.28 29.82 45.70
N ARG A 129 3.93 28.83 45.07
CA ARG A 129 5.31 28.95 44.61
C ARG A 129 5.40 29.85 43.38
N LEU A 130 4.50 29.67 42.40
CA LEU A 130 4.45 30.53 41.21
C LEU A 130 4.13 32.00 41.55
N SER A 131 3.19 32.24 42.47
CA SER A 131 2.85 33.61 42.87
C SER A 131 4.04 34.34 43.50
N SER A 132 4.86 33.64 44.29
CA SER A 132 6.07 34.22 44.90
C SER A 132 7.18 34.55 43.88
N VAL A 133 7.20 33.91 42.71
CA VAL A 133 8.16 34.19 41.65
C VAL A 133 7.70 35.40 40.84
N VAL A 134 6.41 35.48 40.52
CA VAL A 134 5.84 36.63 39.80
C VAL A 134 5.90 37.91 40.65
N GLU A 135 5.61 37.82 41.95
CA GLU A 135 5.67 38.98 42.84
C GLU A 135 7.10 39.51 43.03
N ARG A 136 8.10 38.61 43.01
CA ARG A 136 9.53 38.99 42.98
C ARG A 136 9.92 39.68 41.66
N VAL A 137 9.43 39.19 40.52
CA VAL A 137 9.69 39.83 39.22
C VAL A 137 8.98 41.20 39.13
N GLY A 138 7.75 41.31 39.63
CA GLY A 138 7.00 42.57 39.66
C GLY A 138 7.67 43.63 40.54
N GLN A 139 8.18 43.26 41.71
CA GLN A 139 8.92 44.18 42.58
C GLN A 139 10.28 44.62 42.02
N GLU A 140 10.91 43.80 41.20
CA GLU A 140 12.18 44.17 40.54
C GLU A 140 11.94 45.17 39.39
N ILE A 141 10.79 45.07 38.72
CA ILE A 141 10.37 46.00 37.65
C ILE A 141 9.92 47.36 38.24
N ASP A 142 9.15 47.35 39.34
CA ASP A 142 8.64 48.58 39.98
C ASP A 142 9.79 49.42 40.61
N LYS A 143 10.89 48.76 41.00
CA LYS A 143 12.12 49.43 41.45
C LYS A 143 12.91 50.11 40.32
N GLN A 144 12.70 49.74 39.06
CA GLN A 144 13.35 50.40 37.92
C GLN A 144 12.67 51.71 37.51
N ASP A 145 11.36 51.87 37.76
CA ASP A 145 10.61 53.09 37.41
C ASP A 145 10.51 54.13 38.54
N ALA A 146 10.76 53.74 39.80
CA ALA A 146 10.63 54.63 40.96
C ALA A 146 11.96 55.30 41.36
N THR A 147 12.55 56.13 40.49
CA THR A 147 13.61 57.06 40.93
C THR A 147 13.51 58.46 40.28
N VAL A 148 12.52 59.25 40.70
CA VAL A 148 12.58 60.72 40.56
C VAL A 148 12.04 61.39 41.83
N PRO A 149 12.90 61.87 42.75
CA PRO A 149 12.48 62.82 43.77
C PRO A 149 12.50 64.25 43.19
N ALA A 150 11.40 64.98 43.39
CA ALA A 150 11.25 66.39 43.02
C ALA A 150 12.29 67.29 43.72
N ALA A 151 12.87 68.21 42.94
CA ALA A 151 13.92 69.12 43.37
C ALA A 151 13.43 70.24 44.30
N THR A 152 14.20 70.51 45.36
CA THR A 152 14.26 71.82 46.04
C THR A 152 15.67 72.40 45.90
N PRO A 153 15.86 73.71 45.71
CA PRO A 153 17.17 74.28 45.40
C PRO A 153 17.83 74.91 46.63
N ASP A 154 18.91 74.32 47.16
CA ASP A 154 19.99 75.11 47.80
C ASP A 154 21.31 74.32 48.00
N LYS A 155 22.35 74.75 47.26
CA LYS A 155 23.82 74.74 47.52
C LYS A 155 24.73 73.46 47.51
N PRO A 156 26.07 73.65 47.23
CA PRO A 156 27.04 72.72 46.60
C PRO A 156 28.06 72.11 47.60
N PRO A 157 29.12 71.31 47.24
CA PRO A 157 29.63 70.88 45.92
C PRO A 157 29.66 69.35 45.69
N ARG A 158 29.67 68.98 44.40
CA ARG A 158 29.60 67.62 43.85
C ARG A 158 30.79 66.73 44.25
N GLU A 159 30.49 65.59 44.87
CA GLU A 159 31.32 64.39 44.79
C GLU A 159 31.15 63.74 43.40
N PRO A 160 32.22 63.15 42.83
CA PRO A 160 32.16 62.54 41.51
C PRO A 160 31.23 61.32 41.52
N VAL A 161 30.07 61.47 40.89
CA VAL A 161 29.15 60.39 40.59
C VAL A 161 29.88 59.38 39.68
N PRO A 162 29.85 58.07 39.96
CA PRO A 162 30.33 57.09 39.00
C PRO A 162 29.43 57.23 37.77
N VAL A 163 30.02 57.75 36.69
CA VAL A 163 29.39 57.78 35.38
C VAL A 163 29.27 56.31 34.97
N GLU A 164 28.10 55.72 35.18
CA GLU A 164 27.73 54.54 34.42
C GLU A 164 27.66 55.02 32.97
N ILE A 165 28.75 54.73 32.25
CA ILE A 165 28.81 54.87 30.82
C ILE A 165 27.73 53.92 30.34
N VAL A 166 26.56 54.47 30.01
CA VAL A 166 25.60 53.81 29.13
C VAL A 166 26.40 53.52 27.89
N SER A 167 26.92 52.30 27.85
CA SER A 167 27.65 51.75 26.73
C SER A 167 26.61 51.79 25.63
N ARG A 168 26.70 52.80 24.76
CA ARG A 168 25.99 52.80 23.48
C ARG A 168 26.29 51.43 22.91
N GLU A 169 25.30 50.53 22.91
CA GLU A 169 25.42 49.23 22.27
C GLU A 169 26.07 49.50 20.93
N ARG A 170 27.28 48.98 20.70
CA ARG A 170 28.01 49.32 19.49
C ARG A 170 27.09 48.89 18.35
N PRO A 171 26.74 49.77 17.38
CA PRO A 171 25.85 49.39 16.28
C PRO A 171 26.33 48.13 15.55
N LEU A 172 27.65 47.88 15.60
CA LEU A 172 28.31 46.68 15.11
C LEU A 172 27.98 45.40 15.90
N GLU A 173 27.85 45.47 17.23
CA GLU A 173 27.51 44.33 18.09
C GLU A 173 26.03 43.96 17.97
N VAL A 174 25.14 44.95 17.85
CA VAL A 174 23.71 44.71 17.55
C VAL A 174 23.56 44.08 16.16
N LEU A 175 24.30 44.58 15.16
CA LEU A 175 24.32 43.98 13.83
C LEU A 175 24.87 42.55 13.85
N GLN A 176 25.93 42.28 14.61
CA GLN A 176 26.50 40.93 14.74
C GLN A 176 25.58 39.95 15.48
N ASN A 177 24.84 40.41 16.49
CA ASN A 177 23.89 39.59 17.25
C ASN A 177 22.61 39.27 16.46
N ILE A 178 22.22 40.13 15.52
CA ILE A 178 21.07 39.89 14.62
C ILE A 178 21.50 39.06 13.39
N VAL A 179 22.63 39.42 12.77
CA VAL A 179 23.09 38.81 11.51
C VAL A 179 23.78 37.46 11.75
N GLY A 180 24.51 37.29 12.85
CA GLY A 180 25.25 36.07 13.17
C GLY A 180 24.39 34.80 13.17
N PRO A 181 23.25 34.76 13.89
CA PRO A 181 22.32 33.62 13.88
C PRO A 181 21.63 33.37 12.54
N LEU A 182 21.54 34.38 11.66
CA LEU A 182 20.90 34.27 10.35
C LEU A 182 21.85 33.69 9.27
N ILE A 183 23.17 33.90 9.38
CA ILE A 183 24.13 33.46 8.36
C ILE A 183 24.11 31.94 8.15
N SER A 184 24.07 31.16 9.24
CA SER A 184 24.14 29.69 9.14
C SER A 184 22.91 29.10 8.43
N PRO A 185 21.66 29.42 8.80
CA PRO A 185 20.47 28.98 8.07
C PRO A 185 20.44 29.48 6.62
N LEU A 186 20.87 30.71 6.35
CA LEU A 186 20.92 31.25 4.98
C LEU A 186 21.93 30.49 4.11
N GLY A 187 23.09 30.14 4.67
CA GLY A 187 24.10 29.33 3.98
C GLY A 187 23.58 27.94 3.63
N SER A 188 22.94 27.26 4.59
CA SER A 188 22.32 25.95 4.37
C SER A 188 21.16 26.02 3.37
N ALA A 189 20.29 27.04 3.46
CA ALA A 189 19.20 27.24 2.51
C ALA A 189 19.74 27.52 1.09
N GLY A 190 20.77 28.36 0.96
CA GLY A 190 21.46 28.62 -0.31
C GLY A 190 22.04 27.36 -0.93
N LEU A 191 22.70 26.52 -0.12
CA LEU A 191 23.18 25.22 -0.57
C LEU A 191 22.04 24.32 -1.05
N ILE A 192 20.94 24.22 -0.28
CA ILE A 192 19.77 23.42 -0.67
C ILE A 192 19.19 23.93 -1.99
N ILE A 193 19.03 25.24 -2.17
CA ILE A 193 18.55 25.85 -3.43
C ILE A 193 19.41 25.38 -4.60
N ILE A 194 20.73 25.52 -4.47
CA ILE A 194 21.68 25.14 -5.52
C ILE A 194 21.55 23.64 -5.83
N VAL A 195 21.57 22.78 -4.81
CA VAL A 195 21.46 21.32 -4.98
C VAL A 195 20.12 20.94 -5.64
N VAL A 196 18.99 21.55 -5.22
CA VAL A 196 17.67 21.30 -5.82
C VAL A 196 17.64 21.70 -7.29
N ILE A 197 18.20 22.86 -7.65
CA ILE A 197 18.27 23.33 -9.04
C ILE A 197 19.07 22.33 -9.88
N PHE A 198 20.27 21.95 -9.44
CA PHE A 198 21.09 20.97 -10.16
C PHE A 198 20.43 19.60 -10.23
N MET A 199 19.80 19.12 -9.14
CA MET A 199 19.08 17.85 -9.13
C MET A 199 17.88 17.83 -10.09
N LEU A 200 17.15 18.95 -10.23
CA LEU A 200 16.05 19.06 -11.18
C LEU A 200 16.54 19.21 -12.63
N LEU A 201 17.62 19.96 -12.85
CA LEU A 201 18.23 20.15 -14.16
C LEU A 201 18.92 18.89 -14.70
N GLU A 202 19.59 18.12 -13.84
CA GLU A 202 20.30 16.88 -14.21
C GLU A 202 19.53 15.61 -13.81
N ARG A 203 18.23 15.70 -13.51
CA ARG A 203 17.42 14.56 -13.00
C ARG A 203 17.59 13.26 -13.81
N GLU A 204 17.60 13.37 -15.13
CA GLU A 204 17.76 12.24 -16.06
C GLU A 204 19.19 11.68 -15.98
N ASP A 205 20.21 12.54 -16.04
CA ASP A 205 21.61 12.13 -15.96
C ASP A 205 21.96 11.54 -14.58
N LEU A 206 21.43 12.10 -13.49
CA LEU A 206 21.62 11.59 -12.13
C LEU A 206 21.01 10.20 -11.96
N ARG A 207 19.83 9.99 -12.55
CA ARG A 207 19.18 8.67 -12.59
C ARG A 207 20.07 7.68 -13.35
N ASP A 208 20.56 8.04 -14.52
CA ASP A 208 21.38 7.17 -15.36
C ASP A 208 22.74 6.84 -14.70
N ARG A 209 23.36 7.83 -14.04
CA ARG A 209 24.58 7.64 -13.23
C ARG A 209 24.34 6.71 -12.05
N PHE A 210 23.21 6.85 -11.37
CA PHE A 210 22.85 5.96 -10.25
C PHE A 210 22.61 4.53 -10.72
N ILE A 211 21.87 4.34 -11.82
CA ILE A 211 21.64 3.02 -12.43
C ILE A 211 22.98 2.36 -12.78
N ARG A 212 23.94 3.12 -13.32
CA ARG A 212 25.28 2.61 -13.62
C ARG A 212 26.09 2.24 -12.36
N LEU A 213 25.84 2.89 -11.23
CA LEU A 213 26.51 2.60 -9.95
C LEU A 213 26.00 1.29 -9.31
N VAL A 214 24.69 1.01 -9.43
CA VAL A 214 24.03 -0.16 -8.83
C VAL A 214 24.26 -1.46 -9.64
N GLY A 215 24.63 -1.34 -10.92
CA GLY A 215 25.15 -2.44 -11.74
C GLY A 215 24.24 -2.83 -12.92
N TYR A 216 24.83 -3.46 -13.94
CA TYR A 216 24.20 -3.81 -15.22
C TYR A 216 23.16 -4.94 -15.16
N GLY A 217 22.94 -5.56 -13.99
CA GLY A 217 22.18 -6.82 -13.87
C GLY A 217 20.69 -6.71 -14.20
N ASP A 218 20.08 -5.54 -14.00
CA ASP A 218 18.65 -5.35 -14.27
C ASP A 218 18.30 -3.86 -14.43
N LEU A 219 18.65 -3.30 -15.60
CA LEU A 219 18.43 -1.88 -15.92
C LEU A 219 16.95 -1.50 -15.80
N HIS A 220 16.05 -2.41 -16.20
CA HIS A 220 14.61 -2.22 -16.16
C HIS A 220 14.08 -2.10 -14.71
N ARG A 221 14.45 -3.03 -13.83
CA ARG A 221 14.01 -3.02 -12.42
C ARG A 221 14.52 -1.80 -11.66
N THR A 222 15.79 -1.41 -11.86
CA THR A 222 16.36 -0.22 -11.19
C THR A 222 15.70 1.08 -11.68
N THR A 223 15.42 1.15 -12.98
CA THR A 223 14.71 2.25 -13.64
C THR A 223 13.28 2.39 -13.12
N GLU A 224 12.61 1.26 -12.91
CA GLU A 224 11.26 1.15 -12.37
C GLU A 224 11.23 1.53 -10.88
N ALA A 225 12.17 1.03 -10.07
CA ALA A 225 12.34 1.37 -8.66
C ALA A 225 12.38 2.88 -8.41
N LEU A 226 13.25 3.58 -9.15
CA LEU A 226 13.42 5.03 -9.02
C LEU A 226 12.18 5.81 -9.46
N ARG A 227 11.47 5.30 -10.48
CA ARG A 227 10.25 5.93 -10.98
C ARG A 227 9.10 5.73 -9.99
N ASP A 228 8.95 4.52 -9.46
CA ASP A 228 7.94 4.19 -8.45
C ASP A 228 8.19 4.96 -7.15
N ALA A 229 9.46 5.00 -6.68
CA ALA A 229 9.85 5.75 -5.49
C ALA A 229 9.51 7.24 -5.65
N GLY A 230 9.89 7.83 -6.79
CA GLY A 230 9.58 9.23 -7.09
C GLY A 230 8.07 9.51 -7.15
N LYS A 231 7.28 8.60 -7.74
CA LYS A 231 5.82 8.76 -7.83
C LYS A 231 5.15 8.65 -6.46
N ARG A 232 5.54 7.65 -5.65
CA ARG A 232 5.00 7.42 -4.30
C ARG A 232 5.35 8.58 -3.36
N VAL A 233 6.62 8.99 -3.33
CA VAL A 233 7.07 10.10 -2.47
C VAL A 233 6.47 11.42 -2.91
N GLY A 234 6.44 11.71 -4.22
CA GLY A 234 5.82 12.92 -4.75
C GLY A 234 4.32 13.00 -4.44
N ARG A 235 3.58 11.90 -4.64
CA ARG A 235 2.16 11.81 -4.28
C ARG A 235 1.95 11.97 -2.77
N TYR A 236 2.76 11.32 -1.95
CA TYR A 236 2.70 11.46 -0.49
C TYR A 236 2.92 12.91 -0.04
N LEU A 237 3.99 13.57 -0.51
CA LEU A 237 4.29 14.96 -0.13
C LEU A 237 3.20 15.93 -0.59
N LEU A 238 2.64 15.70 -1.78
CA LEU A 238 1.50 16.48 -2.28
C LEU A 238 0.27 16.28 -1.40
N MET A 239 -0.11 15.02 -1.13
CA MET A 239 -1.27 14.73 -0.28
C MET A 239 -1.07 15.25 1.14
N GLN A 240 0.13 15.15 1.70
CA GLN A 240 0.47 15.75 2.99
C GLN A 240 0.25 17.26 2.99
N LEU A 241 0.67 17.96 1.93
CA LEU A 241 0.44 19.39 1.81
C LEU A 241 -1.06 19.70 1.72
N VAL A 242 -1.82 18.93 0.94
CA VAL A 242 -3.28 19.12 0.82
C VAL A 242 -3.96 18.89 2.17
N VAL A 243 -3.70 17.77 2.86
CA VAL A 243 -4.25 17.48 4.20
C VAL A 243 -3.88 18.61 5.17
N ASN A 244 -2.62 19.04 5.18
CA ASN A 244 -2.18 20.12 6.08
C ASN A 244 -2.92 21.44 5.78
N ILE A 245 -3.18 21.78 4.52
CA ILE A 245 -3.95 22.97 4.12
C ILE A 245 -5.41 22.85 4.55
N VAL A 246 -6.04 21.70 4.27
CA VAL A 246 -7.43 21.42 4.65
C VAL A 246 -7.61 21.41 6.16
N TYR A 247 -6.58 21.07 6.94
CA TYR A 247 -6.57 21.21 8.39
C TYR A 247 -6.37 22.66 8.85
N ALA A 248 -5.38 23.34 8.29
CA ALA A 248 -4.95 24.67 8.74
C ALA A 248 -5.98 25.77 8.47
N ILE A 249 -6.69 25.73 7.35
CA ILE A 249 -7.68 26.76 6.98
C ILE A 249 -8.85 26.78 7.99
N PRO A 250 -9.54 25.66 8.28
CA PRO A 250 -10.58 25.62 9.30
C PRO A 250 -10.07 25.98 10.70
N ILE A 251 -8.84 25.61 11.07
CA ILE A 251 -8.25 26.04 12.35
C ILE A 251 -8.11 27.58 12.39
N ALA A 252 -7.57 28.19 11.34
CA ALA A 252 -7.46 29.66 11.28
C ALA A 252 -8.83 30.34 11.36
N ILE A 253 -9.81 29.83 10.61
CA ILE A 253 -11.18 30.38 10.60
C ILE A 253 -11.84 30.17 11.97
N GLY A 254 -11.73 28.99 12.56
CA GLY A 254 -12.30 28.66 13.86
C GLY A 254 -11.71 29.51 14.98
N LEU A 255 -10.39 29.71 15.02
CA LEU A 255 -9.74 30.60 15.97
C LEU A 255 -10.15 32.06 15.77
N TRP A 256 -10.33 32.49 14.53
CA TRP A 256 -10.83 33.83 14.20
C TRP A 256 -12.27 34.03 14.69
N ILE A 257 -13.16 33.05 14.49
CA ILE A 257 -14.54 33.06 15.00
C ILE A 257 -14.57 33.10 16.53
N LEU A 258 -13.67 32.37 17.20
CA LEU A 258 -13.54 32.38 18.65
C LEU A 258 -12.94 33.69 19.19
N GLY A 259 -12.47 34.59 18.32
CA GLY A 259 -11.87 35.87 18.72
C GLY A 259 -10.44 35.76 19.26
N ILE A 260 -9.73 34.67 18.94
CA ILE A 260 -8.33 34.51 19.34
C ILE A 260 -7.45 35.36 18.43
N PRO A 261 -6.59 36.24 18.98
CA PRO A 261 -5.75 37.11 18.17
C PRO A 261 -4.71 36.30 17.39
N ASN A 262 -4.28 36.85 16.26
CA ASN A 262 -3.32 36.21 15.36
C ASN A 262 -3.79 34.82 14.88
N ALA A 263 -5.09 34.63 14.63
CA ALA A 263 -5.65 33.36 14.16
C ALA A 263 -4.94 32.82 12.90
N LEU A 264 -4.53 33.72 11.99
CA LEU A 264 -3.74 33.37 10.81
C LEU A 264 -2.37 32.78 11.17
N LEU A 265 -1.66 33.34 12.17
CA LEU A 265 -0.39 32.80 12.66
C LEU A 265 -0.56 31.35 13.11
N TRP A 266 -1.60 31.07 13.88
CA TRP A 266 -1.85 29.75 14.43
C TRP A 266 -2.24 28.74 13.35
N GLY A 267 -3.04 29.14 12.35
CA GLY A 267 -3.31 28.31 11.18
C GLY A 267 -2.06 28.01 10.36
N LEU A 268 -1.23 29.01 10.10
CA LEU A 268 0.06 28.82 9.39
C LEU A 268 1.04 27.96 10.20
N LEU A 269 1.10 28.14 11.52
CA LEU A 269 1.92 27.31 12.39
C LEU A 269 1.42 25.87 12.41
N ALA A 270 0.09 25.65 12.45
CA ALA A 270 -0.51 24.33 12.34
C ALA A 270 -0.19 23.67 10.99
N LEU A 271 -0.27 24.42 9.88
CA LEU A 271 0.13 23.97 8.54
C LEU A 271 1.57 23.44 8.52
N ALA A 272 2.51 24.21 9.10
CA ALA A 272 3.93 23.86 9.12
C ALA A 272 4.24 22.72 10.11
N LEU A 273 3.66 22.77 11.31
CA LEU A 273 3.93 21.78 12.35
C LEU A 273 3.34 20.41 11.99
N ARG A 274 2.22 20.34 11.26
CA ARG A 274 1.59 19.05 10.90
C ARG A 274 2.45 18.19 9.94
N PHE A 275 3.53 18.73 9.36
CA PHE A 275 4.55 17.90 8.71
C PHE A 275 5.28 16.96 9.70
N VAL A 276 5.23 17.25 11.00
CA VAL A 276 5.77 16.41 12.07
C VAL A 276 4.64 15.52 12.62
N PRO A 277 4.68 14.20 12.40
CA PRO A 277 3.62 13.30 12.88
C PRO A 277 3.47 13.32 14.40
N TYR A 278 2.22 13.29 14.89
CA TYR A 278 1.79 13.28 16.31
C TYR A 278 2.19 14.51 17.16
N ILE A 279 3.46 14.92 17.09
CA ILE A 279 4.03 16.03 17.85
C ILE A 279 3.58 17.37 17.26
N GLY A 280 3.48 17.46 15.93
CA GLY A 280 3.07 18.66 15.22
C GLY A 280 1.72 19.21 15.66
N PRO A 281 0.64 18.41 15.54
CA PRO A 281 -0.69 18.82 16.01
C PRO A 281 -0.72 19.15 17.51
N ALA A 282 0.00 18.40 18.35
CA ALA A 282 0.06 18.66 19.79
C ALA A 282 0.67 20.04 20.12
N ILE A 283 1.81 20.38 19.51
CA ILE A 283 2.44 21.70 19.67
C ILE A 283 1.55 22.79 19.06
N GLY A 284 0.96 22.51 17.89
CA GLY A 284 0.07 23.42 17.18
C GLY A 284 -1.21 23.75 17.95
N MET A 285 -1.72 22.82 18.76
CA MET A 285 -2.85 23.02 19.68
C MET A 285 -2.42 23.76 20.96
N LEU A 286 -1.28 23.40 21.54
CA LEU A 286 -0.85 23.86 22.86
C LEU A 286 -0.67 25.39 22.91
N LEU A 287 -0.06 25.97 21.88
CA LEU A 287 0.25 27.40 21.85
C LEU A 287 -1.02 28.29 21.76
N PRO A 288 -1.98 28.07 20.83
CA PRO A 288 -3.26 28.76 20.82
C PRO A 288 -4.08 28.51 22.09
N LEU A 289 -4.02 27.31 22.69
CA LEU A 289 -4.72 27.01 23.93
C LEU A 289 -4.17 27.84 25.10
N PHE A 290 -2.84 28.00 25.17
CA PHE A 290 -2.20 28.89 26.13
C PHE A 290 -2.58 30.35 25.90
N LEU A 291 -2.67 30.78 24.65
CA LEU A 291 -3.14 32.14 24.33
C LEU A 291 -4.62 32.32 24.71
N ALA A 292 -5.48 31.34 24.46
CA ALA A 292 -6.89 31.38 24.88
C ALA A 292 -7.03 31.48 26.41
N LEU A 293 -6.12 30.84 27.15
CA LEU A 293 -6.02 31.00 28.60
C LEU A 293 -5.70 32.45 29.00
N ALA A 294 -4.84 33.12 28.23
CA ALA A 294 -4.35 34.45 28.53
C ALA A 294 -5.24 35.61 28.01
N VAL A 295 -6.07 35.38 27.00
CA VAL A 295 -6.87 36.44 26.36
C VAL A 295 -8.21 36.68 27.07
N ALA A 296 -8.88 35.62 27.54
CA ALA A 296 -10.20 35.74 28.18
C ALA A 296 -10.17 35.32 29.66
N PRO A 297 -10.90 36.02 30.56
CA PRO A 297 -10.94 35.67 31.98
C PRO A 297 -11.67 34.34 32.26
N GLY A 298 -12.58 33.91 31.38
CA GLY A 298 -13.34 32.67 31.52
C GLY A 298 -12.65 31.41 30.96
N TRP A 299 -13.16 30.23 31.36
CA TRP A 299 -12.73 28.91 30.86
C TRP A 299 -13.39 28.50 29.54
N SER A 300 -14.53 29.11 29.19
CA SER A 300 -15.29 28.77 27.99
C SER A 300 -14.45 28.86 26.72
N LEU A 301 -13.70 29.96 26.53
CA LEU A 301 -12.85 30.14 25.35
C LEU A 301 -11.82 29.01 25.21
N VAL A 302 -11.18 28.62 26.32
CA VAL A 302 -10.17 27.55 26.36
C VAL A 302 -10.79 26.20 25.97
N LEU A 303 -11.97 25.90 26.48
CA LEU A 303 -12.69 24.65 26.17
C LEU A 303 -13.11 24.61 24.70
N TRP A 304 -13.62 25.71 24.14
CA TRP A 304 -13.97 25.78 22.72
C TRP A 304 -12.74 25.73 21.81
N THR A 305 -11.62 26.33 22.21
CA THR A 305 -10.35 26.17 21.48
C THR A 305 -9.87 24.73 21.50
N ALA A 306 -9.88 24.07 22.66
CA ALA A 306 -9.53 22.65 22.76
C ALA A 306 -10.47 21.78 21.91
N ALA A 307 -11.78 22.03 21.99
CA ALA A 307 -12.78 21.33 21.19
C ALA A 307 -12.55 21.51 19.70
N LEU A 308 -12.24 22.73 19.23
CA LEU A 308 -11.91 23.00 17.83
C LEU A 308 -10.76 22.12 17.34
N PHE A 309 -9.63 22.11 18.06
CA PHE A 309 -8.48 21.29 17.65
C PHE A 309 -8.76 19.79 17.74
N VAL A 310 -9.43 19.33 18.80
CA VAL A 310 -9.75 17.89 18.97
C VAL A 310 -10.72 17.41 17.89
N VAL A 311 -11.78 18.16 17.60
CA VAL A 311 -12.74 17.82 16.54
C VAL A 311 -12.04 17.84 15.18
N MET A 312 -11.25 18.87 14.89
CA MET A 312 -10.50 18.93 13.63
C MET A 312 -9.51 17.78 13.51
N GLU A 313 -8.83 17.38 14.59
CA GLU A 313 -7.93 16.22 14.59
C GLU A 313 -8.70 14.92 14.34
N LEU A 314 -9.86 14.74 14.99
CA LEU A 314 -10.68 13.54 14.83
C LEU A 314 -11.25 13.42 13.41
N VAL A 315 -11.76 14.52 12.85
CA VAL A 315 -12.26 14.58 11.47
C VAL A 315 -11.12 14.35 10.49
N THR A 316 -9.96 14.95 10.72
CA THR A 316 -8.84 14.80 9.80
C THR A 316 -8.29 13.38 9.83
N GLY A 317 -8.01 12.83 11.02
CA GLY A 317 -7.44 11.49 11.16
C GLY A 317 -8.38 10.35 10.78
N ASN A 318 -9.70 10.49 10.98
CA ASN A 318 -10.66 9.40 10.71
C ASN A 318 -11.45 9.55 9.40
N VAL A 319 -11.49 10.75 8.80
CA VAL A 319 -12.27 10.98 7.58
C VAL A 319 -11.37 11.46 6.44
N ILE A 320 -10.67 12.58 6.64
CA ILE A 320 -9.90 13.22 5.56
C ILE A 320 -8.71 12.37 5.16
N GLU A 321 -7.94 11.86 6.13
CA GLU A 321 -6.74 11.06 5.88
C GLU A 321 -7.09 9.74 5.18
N PRO A 322 -8.06 8.92 5.63
CA PRO A 322 -8.48 7.72 4.89
C PRO A 322 -8.98 8.03 3.47
N TRP A 323 -9.76 9.11 3.31
CA TRP A 323 -10.31 9.52 2.02
C TRP A 323 -9.22 10.02 1.04
N LEU A 324 -8.22 10.78 1.52
CA LEU A 324 -7.12 11.28 0.67
C LEU A 324 -6.02 10.25 0.41
N TYR A 325 -5.71 9.41 1.41
CA TYR A 325 -4.61 8.47 1.30
C TYR A 325 -5.02 7.15 0.64
N GLY A 326 -6.31 6.78 0.62
CA GLY A 326 -6.92 5.72 -0.20
C GLY A 326 -6.03 4.51 -0.47
N SER A 327 -6.19 3.45 0.35
CA SER A 327 -5.24 2.34 0.57
C SER A 327 -3.95 2.79 1.26
N ARG A 328 -3.53 2.07 2.30
CA ARG A 328 -2.41 2.44 3.19
C ARG A 328 -1.18 2.79 2.34
N THR A 329 -0.34 3.74 2.78
CA THR A 329 0.88 4.26 2.11
C THR A 329 1.95 3.21 1.77
N GLY A 330 1.64 1.91 1.89
CA GLY A 330 2.54 0.78 1.71
C GLY A 330 3.44 0.55 2.91
N LEU A 331 3.32 1.35 3.98
CA LEU A 331 4.11 1.25 5.20
C LEU A 331 3.27 0.70 6.36
N SER A 332 3.87 -0.20 7.13
CA SER A 332 3.29 -0.67 8.40
C SER A 332 3.24 0.48 9.43
N PRO A 333 2.19 0.59 10.28
CA PRO A 333 2.16 1.58 11.36
C PRO A 333 3.38 1.48 12.28
N LEU A 334 3.86 0.25 12.53
CA LEU A 334 5.07 0.01 13.31
C LEU A 334 6.30 0.60 12.62
N ALA A 335 6.38 0.49 11.28
CA ALA A 335 7.47 1.04 10.49
C ALA A 335 7.57 2.56 10.65
N ILE A 336 6.43 3.26 10.67
CA ILE A 336 6.38 4.71 10.85
C ILE A 336 6.96 5.12 12.21
N ILE A 337 6.59 4.40 13.28
CA ILE A 337 7.08 4.67 14.64
C ILE A 337 8.60 4.40 14.74
N VAL A 338 9.04 3.23 14.26
CA VAL A 338 10.46 2.85 14.29
C VAL A 338 11.30 3.83 13.46
N ALA A 339 10.82 4.20 12.28
CA ALA A 339 11.45 5.21 11.44
C ALA A 339 11.54 6.55 12.17
N ALA A 340 10.45 7.03 12.77
CA ALA A 340 10.44 8.29 13.49
C ALA A 340 11.51 8.33 14.59
N ILE A 341 11.64 7.25 15.37
CA ILE A 341 12.68 7.13 16.41
C ILE A 341 14.08 7.14 15.78
N PHE A 342 14.30 6.32 14.76
CA PHE A 342 15.59 6.17 14.09
C PHE A 342 16.08 7.49 13.44
N TRP A 343 15.23 8.14 12.65
CA TRP A 343 15.58 9.37 11.95
C TRP A 343 15.72 10.57 12.91
N THR A 344 14.92 10.61 13.98
CA THR A 344 15.08 11.62 15.04
C THR A 344 16.43 11.46 15.74
N TRP A 345 16.85 10.24 16.03
CA TRP A 345 18.16 9.98 16.62
C TRP A 345 19.30 10.34 15.65
N LEU A 346 19.12 10.09 14.35
CA LEU A 346 20.15 10.35 13.34
C LEU A 346 20.37 11.85 13.08
N TRP A 347 19.29 12.60 12.87
CA TRP A 347 19.33 13.98 12.37
C TRP A 347 18.50 14.99 13.19
N GLY A 348 17.97 14.59 14.34
CA GLY A 348 17.20 15.46 15.23
C GLY A 348 15.80 15.80 14.68
N PRO A 349 15.27 17.01 14.97
CA PRO A 349 13.93 17.42 14.53
C PRO A 349 13.75 17.40 13.01
N LEU A 350 14.80 17.72 12.24
CA LEU A 350 14.76 17.64 10.79
C LEU A 350 14.66 16.19 10.31
N GLY A 351 15.33 15.24 10.97
CA GLY A 351 15.17 13.82 10.68
C GLY A 351 13.76 13.32 10.91
N LEU A 352 13.09 13.79 11.97
CA LEU A 352 11.69 13.44 12.25
C LEU A 352 10.75 13.87 11.12
N VAL A 353 10.90 15.09 10.60
CA VAL A 353 10.11 15.61 9.46
C VAL A 353 10.33 14.76 8.20
N LEU A 354 11.57 14.34 7.95
CA LEU A 354 11.94 13.57 6.77
C LEU A 354 11.71 12.05 6.94
N SER A 355 11.34 11.61 8.14
CA SER A 355 11.26 10.19 8.51
C SER A 355 10.38 9.38 7.56
N THR A 356 9.12 9.78 7.42
CA THR A 356 8.15 9.07 6.59
C THR A 356 8.57 9.02 5.11
N PRO A 357 8.87 10.15 4.44
CA PRO A 357 9.21 10.11 3.01
C PRO A 357 10.53 9.38 2.72
N LEU A 358 11.54 9.46 3.60
CA LEU A 358 12.78 8.69 3.43
C LEU A 358 12.57 7.19 3.65
N THR A 359 11.70 6.82 4.57
CA THR A 359 11.36 5.41 4.81
C THR A 359 10.59 4.82 3.64
N VAL A 360 9.68 5.58 3.02
CA VAL A 360 9.05 5.19 1.75
C VAL A 360 10.10 4.96 0.67
N CYS A 361 11.08 5.86 0.51
CA CYS A 361 12.18 5.65 -0.45
C CYS A 361 12.93 4.34 -0.21
N LEU A 362 13.24 4.03 1.06
CA LEU A 362 13.95 2.81 1.46
C LEU A 362 13.14 1.54 1.16
N VAL A 363 11.83 1.55 1.46
CA VAL A 363 10.93 0.42 1.20
C VAL A 363 10.78 0.17 -0.30
N VAL A 364 10.60 1.22 -1.09
CA VAL A 364 10.46 1.07 -2.55
C VAL A 364 11.76 0.57 -3.19
N LEU A 365 12.90 0.98 -2.64
CA LEU A 365 14.19 0.43 -3.05
C LEU A 365 14.27 -1.08 -2.73
N GLY A 366 13.77 -1.50 -1.56
CA GLY A 366 13.70 -2.91 -1.16
C GLY A 366 12.89 -3.78 -2.11
N ARG A 367 11.76 -3.27 -2.63
CA ARG A 367 10.89 -4.01 -3.57
C ARG A 367 11.55 -4.38 -4.89
N HIS A 368 12.48 -3.55 -5.35
CA HIS A 368 13.04 -3.68 -6.70
C HIS A 368 14.51 -4.12 -6.69
N VAL A 369 15.19 -4.01 -5.55
CA VAL A 369 16.61 -4.35 -5.39
C VAL A 369 16.72 -5.55 -4.43
N PRO A 370 17.08 -6.75 -4.94
CA PRO A 370 17.09 -7.98 -4.13
C PRO A 370 17.95 -7.89 -2.87
N GLN A 371 19.04 -7.11 -2.89
CA GLN A 371 19.89 -6.93 -1.70
C GLN A 371 19.20 -6.16 -0.56
N PHE A 372 18.15 -5.40 -0.86
CA PHE A 372 17.40 -4.57 0.07
C PHE A 372 15.98 -5.08 0.34
N GLU A 373 15.61 -6.26 -0.15
CA GLU A 373 14.28 -6.88 0.03
C GLU A 373 13.84 -6.92 1.50
N PHE A 374 14.79 -7.10 2.42
CA PHE A 374 14.53 -7.06 3.86
C PHE A 374 13.88 -5.75 4.35
N LEU A 375 14.09 -4.62 3.66
CA LEU A 375 13.47 -3.34 4.00
C LEU A 375 11.98 -3.35 3.68
N ASP A 376 11.59 -3.97 2.56
CA ASP A 376 10.17 -4.11 2.21
C ASP A 376 9.48 -5.12 3.12
N VAL A 377 10.15 -6.24 3.44
CA VAL A 377 9.60 -7.20 4.41
C VAL A 377 9.45 -6.58 5.82
N LEU A 378 10.41 -5.78 6.26
CA LEU A 378 10.41 -5.21 7.62
C LEU A 378 9.45 -4.03 7.76
N PHE A 379 9.29 -3.21 6.71
CA PHE A 379 8.57 -1.94 6.79
C PHE A 379 7.35 -1.84 5.86
N GLY A 380 7.21 -2.76 4.91
CA GLY A 380 6.10 -2.84 3.96
C GLY A 380 4.79 -3.28 4.60
N ASN A 381 3.69 -3.04 3.88
CA ASN A 381 2.32 -3.36 4.30
C ASN A 381 1.51 -4.02 3.17
N GLU A 382 2.15 -4.39 2.07
CA GLU A 382 1.53 -5.22 1.04
C GLU A 382 1.46 -6.66 1.55
N PRO A 383 0.35 -7.39 1.31
CA PRO A 383 0.29 -8.80 1.66
C PRO A 383 1.47 -9.49 0.99
N VAL A 384 2.27 -10.19 1.79
CA VAL A 384 3.55 -10.80 1.35
C VAL A 384 3.34 -11.83 0.22
N LEU A 385 2.09 -12.23 -0.04
CA LEU A 385 1.69 -13.21 -1.03
C LEU A 385 0.48 -12.71 -1.84
N GLU A 386 0.49 -12.97 -3.14
CA GLU A 386 -0.67 -12.77 -4.01
C GLU A 386 -1.84 -13.67 -3.55
N PRO A 387 -3.12 -13.29 -3.77
CA PRO A 387 -4.28 -14.00 -3.23
C PRO A 387 -4.29 -15.51 -3.52
N HIS A 388 -3.96 -15.91 -4.75
CA HIS A 388 -3.92 -17.32 -5.14
C HIS A 388 -2.77 -18.09 -4.47
N ALA A 389 -1.63 -17.44 -4.21
CA ALA A 389 -0.51 -18.05 -3.48
C ALA A 389 -0.85 -18.23 -2.00
N ARG A 390 -1.58 -17.28 -1.40
CA ARG A 390 -2.10 -17.38 -0.03
C ARG A 390 -3.11 -18.52 0.08
N LEU A 391 -4.05 -18.61 -0.85
CA LEU A 391 -5.01 -19.70 -0.91
C LEU A 391 -4.29 -21.05 -1.04
N TYR A 392 -3.33 -21.18 -1.96
CA TYR A 392 -2.54 -22.40 -2.11
C TYR A 392 -1.81 -22.80 -0.82
N GLN A 393 -1.23 -21.86 -0.09
CA GLN A 393 -0.55 -22.16 1.18
C GLN A 393 -1.49 -22.73 2.23
N ARG A 394 -2.75 -22.25 2.30
CA ARG A 394 -3.73 -22.77 3.26
C ARG A 394 -4.26 -24.13 2.87
N LEU A 395 -4.51 -24.35 1.58
CA LEU A 395 -4.82 -25.68 1.06
C LEU A 395 -3.69 -26.67 1.36
N LEU A 396 -2.43 -26.23 1.26
CA LEU A 396 -1.26 -27.03 1.62
C LEU A 396 -1.13 -27.26 3.13
N ALA A 397 -1.48 -26.27 3.95
CA ALA A 397 -1.53 -26.40 5.40
C ALA A 397 -2.64 -27.35 5.88
N GLY A 398 -3.65 -27.61 5.05
CA GLY A 398 -4.80 -28.43 5.40
C GLY A 398 -5.82 -27.69 6.26
N ASP A 399 -5.92 -26.36 6.08
CA ASP A 399 -6.82 -25.49 6.80
C ASP A 399 -7.88 -24.93 5.83
N PRO A 400 -8.94 -25.70 5.52
CA PRO A 400 -9.98 -25.26 4.59
C PRO A 400 -10.86 -24.16 5.17
N ASP A 401 -11.03 -24.10 6.50
CA ASP A 401 -11.86 -23.09 7.16
C ASP A 401 -11.24 -21.70 7.00
N GLU A 402 -9.94 -21.57 7.27
CA GLU A 402 -9.22 -20.31 7.06
C GLU A 402 -9.12 -19.94 5.56
N ALA A 403 -9.20 -20.92 4.65
CA ALA A 403 -9.30 -20.67 3.22
C ALA A 403 -10.69 -20.16 2.82
N THR A 404 -11.76 -20.67 3.43
CA THR A 404 -13.14 -20.24 3.25
C THR A 404 -13.35 -18.82 3.73
N ASP A 405 -12.93 -18.47 4.95
CA ASP A 405 -13.07 -17.10 5.49
C ASP A 405 -12.53 -16.02 4.52
N HIS A 406 -11.48 -16.35 3.77
CA HIS A 406 -10.83 -15.42 2.83
C HIS A 406 -11.46 -15.45 1.45
N ALA A 407 -12.10 -16.56 1.09
CA ALA A 407 -12.94 -16.61 -0.08
C ALA A 407 -14.20 -15.76 0.14
N GLU A 408 -14.89 -15.93 1.27
CA GLU A 408 -16.06 -15.13 1.66
C GLU A 408 -15.75 -13.63 1.67
N GLU A 409 -14.65 -13.18 2.28
CA GLU A 409 -14.22 -11.76 2.25
C GLU A 409 -14.03 -11.23 0.81
N MET A 410 -13.63 -12.07 -0.13
CA MET A 410 -13.52 -11.68 -1.54
C MET A 410 -14.85 -11.71 -2.28
N LEU A 411 -15.77 -12.59 -1.88
CA LEU A 411 -17.10 -12.71 -2.47
C LEU A 411 -18.02 -11.55 -2.06
N GLU A 412 -17.72 -10.84 -0.97
CA GLU A 412 -18.40 -9.58 -0.62
C GLU A 412 -18.32 -8.51 -1.74
N GLU A 413 -17.27 -8.55 -2.57
CA GLU A 413 -17.03 -7.57 -3.64
C GLU A 413 -17.08 -8.18 -5.06
N LYS A 414 -17.10 -9.52 -5.21
CA LYS A 414 -16.92 -10.18 -6.51
C LYS A 414 -17.74 -11.46 -6.63
N TYR A 415 -18.22 -11.75 -7.84
CA TYR A 415 -18.92 -12.99 -8.16
C TYR A 415 -18.05 -14.25 -7.99
N LEU A 416 -18.70 -15.37 -7.69
CA LEU A 416 -18.05 -16.67 -7.49
C LEU A 416 -17.19 -17.11 -8.68
N VAL A 417 -17.65 -16.83 -9.90
CA VAL A 417 -16.89 -17.14 -11.13
C VAL A 417 -15.55 -16.39 -11.18
N GLU A 418 -15.51 -15.14 -10.71
CA GLU A 418 -14.30 -14.34 -10.70
C GLU A 418 -13.30 -14.84 -9.67
N PHE A 419 -13.78 -15.17 -8.47
CA PHE A 419 -12.95 -15.75 -7.42
C PHE A 419 -12.30 -17.05 -7.92
N TYR A 420 -13.07 -17.95 -8.54
CA TYR A 420 -12.53 -19.20 -9.04
C TYR A 420 -11.56 -19.00 -10.21
N ASP A 421 -11.86 -18.13 -11.17
CA ASP A 421 -10.99 -17.90 -12.32
C ASP A 421 -9.68 -17.18 -11.94
N LYS A 422 -9.76 -16.12 -11.13
CA LYS A 422 -8.62 -15.26 -10.80
C LYS A 422 -7.81 -15.74 -9.59
N VAL A 423 -8.37 -16.60 -8.72
CA VAL A 423 -7.73 -17.02 -7.47
C VAL A 423 -7.62 -18.53 -7.31
N ALA A 424 -8.75 -19.25 -7.29
CA ALA A 424 -8.74 -20.67 -6.93
C ALA A 424 -8.08 -21.59 -7.96
N ILE A 425 -8.40 -21.40 -9.25
CA ILE A 425 -7.76 -22.17 -10.32
C ILE A 425 -6.25 -21.88 -10.40
N PRO A 426 -5.77 -20.62 -10.35
CA PRO A 426 -4.34 -20.32 -10.22
C PRO A 426 -3.67 -20.96 -9.00
N ALA A 427 -4.36 -21.02 -7.85
CA ALA A 427 -3.85 -21.71 -6.66
C ALA A 427 -3.65 -23.22 -6.90
N LEU A 428 -4.60 -23.89 -7.58
CA LEU A 428 -4.47 -25.29 -7.97
C LEU A 428 -3.38 -25.52 -9.03
N LEU A 429 -3.17 -24.56 -9.94
CA LEU A 429 -2.08 -24.60 -10.93
C LEU A 429 -0.70 -24.52 -10.27
N LEU A 430 -0.54 -23.76 -9.18
CA LEU A 430 0.68 -23.80 -8.36
C LEU A 430 0.93 -25.21 -7.79
N GLY A 431 -0.11 -25.84 -7.24
CA GLY A 431 -0.02 -27.20 -6.74
C GLY A 431 0.36 -28.22 -7.81
N GLU A 432 -0.21 -28.10 -9.01
CA GLU A 432 0.13 -28.96 -10.14
C GLU A 432 1.58 -28.75 -10.61
N ARG A 433 2.09 -27.50 -10.60
CA ARG A 433 3.50 -27.20 -10.91
C ARG A 433 4.45 -27.85 -9.88
N ASP A 434 4.13 -27.77 -8.60
CA ASP A 434 4.93 -28.40 -7.54
C ASP A 434 4.91 -29.93 -7.63
N ARG A 435 3.77 -30.51 -8.03
CA ARG A 435 3.65 -31.93 -8.35
C ARG A 435 4.53 -32.34 -9.53
N VAL A 436 4.51 -31.58 -10.62
CA VAL A 436 5.33 -31.86 -11.83
C VAL A 436 6.82 -31.74 -11.52
N ARG A 437 7.23 -30.80 -10.66
CA ARG A 437 8.61 -30.65 -10.17
C ARG A 437 9.06 -31.78 -9.22
N GLY A 438 8.12 -32.61 -8.75
CA GLY A 438 8.40 -33.69 -7.80
C GLY A 438 8.65 -33.21 -6.36
N VAL A 439 8.25 -31.97 -6.03
CA VAL A 439 8.40 -31.40 -4.68
C VAL A 439 7.21 -31.79 -3.79
N MET A 440 6.03 -32.00 -4.39
CA MET A 440 4.80 -32.38 -3.68
C MET A 440 4.62 -33.91 -3.60
N GLY A 441 4.60 -34.44 -2.38
CA GLY A 441 4.33 -35.87 -2.12
C GLY A 441 2.87 -36.26 -2.35
N ASP A 442 2.58 -37.56 -2.46
CA ASP A 442 1.21 -38.05 -2.71
C ASP A 442 0.23 -37.71 -1.57
N LEU A 443 0.68 -37.73 -0.31
CA LEU A 443 -0.15 -37.33 0.84
C LEU A 443 -0.49 -35.84 0.81
N GLN A 444 0.50 -34.97 0.56
CA GLN A 444 0.29 -33.53 0.44
C GLN A 444 -0.66 -33.21 -0.71
N ARG A 445 -0.53 -33.88 -1.86
CA ARG A 445 -1.44 -33.71 -3.00
C ARG A 445 -2.88 -34.02 -2.63
N ARG A 446 -3.12 -35.14 -1.95
CA ARG A 446 -4.46 -35.51 -1.48
C ARG A 446 -5.00 -34.54 -0.44
N GLN A 447 -4.15 -34.02 0.44
CA GLN A 447 -4.53 -33.02 1.42
C GLN A 447 -4.93 -31.69 0.75
N VAL A 448 -4.16 -31.21 -0.22
CA VAL A 448 -4.50 -30.01 -1.00
C VAL A 448 -5.82 -30.21 -1.73
N ALA A 449 -6.00 -31.34 -2.41
CA ALA A 449 -7.24 -31.66 -3.12
C ALA A 449 -8.45 -31.76 -2.17
N ALA A 450 -8.29 -32.42 -1.01
CA ALA A 450 -9.34 -32.53 -0.02
C ALA A 450 -9.72 -31.16 0.58
N SER A 451 -8.73 -30.32 0.87
CA SER A 451 -8.96 -28.97 1.38
C SER A 451 -9.65 -28.09 0.34
N ALA A 452 -9.28 -28.24 -0.94
CA ALA A 452 -9.92 -27.51 -2.03
C ALA A 452 -11.37 -27.95 -2.26
N LEU A 453 -11.66 -29.25 -2.13
CA LEU A 453 -13.03 -29.76 -2.18
C LEU A 453 -13.87 -29.32 -0.97
N ALA A 454 -13.26 -29.24 0.22
CA ALA A 454 -13.91 -28.71 1.41
C ALA A 454 -14.22 -27.21 1.25
N LEU A 455 -13.29 -26.42 0.71
CA LEU A 455 -13.53 -25.01 0.35
C LEU A 455 -14.76 -24.87 -0.56
N VAL A 456 -14.82 -25.64 -1.65
CA VAL A 456 -15.97 -25.63 -2.57
C VAL A 456 -17.27 -26.01 -1.86
N ALA A 457 -17.22 -26.98 -0.93
CA ALA A 457 -18.40 -27.40 -0.17
C ALA A 457 -18.84 -26.37 0.87
N ASN A 458 -17.91 -25.60 1.44
CA ASN A 458 -18.22 -24.53 2.38
C ASN A 458 -18.85 -23.34 1.65
N LEU A 459 -18.39 -23.02 0.44
CA LEU A 459 -18.92 -21.94 -0.41
C LEU A 459 -20.25 -22.30 -1.11
N ASP A 460 -20.90 -23.41 -0.73
CA ASP A 460 -22.17 -23.83 -1.34
C ASP A 460 -23.34 -22.94 -0.91
N ASP A 461 -23.30 -22.43 0.32
CA ASP A 461 -24.28 -21.48 0.81
C ASP A 461 -24.14 -20.13 0.07
N ASP A 462 -22.93 -19.58 -0.08
CA ASP A 462 -22.68 -18.36 -0.86
C ASP A 462 -23.11 -18.52 -2.33
N ALA A 463 -22.82 -19.68 -2.93
CA ALA A 463 -23.23 -19.98 -4.30
C ALA A 463 -24.76 -20.02 -4.46
N GLN A 464 -25.47 -20.53 -3.46
CA GLN A 464 -26.93 -20.56 -3.48
C GLN A 464 -27.52 -19.16 -3.30
N GLU A 465 -26.93 -18.32 -2.44
CA GLU A 465 -27.32 -16.92 -2.28
C GLU A 465 -27.14 -16.14 -3.59
N GLU A 466 -26.01 -16.28 -4.28
CA GLU A 466 -25.77 -15.67 -5.60
C GLU A 466 -26.80 -16.13 -6.65
N ALA A 467 -27.13 -17.43 -6.67
CA ALA A 467 -28.12 -17.97 -7.60
C ALA A 467 -29.55 -17.45 -7.34
N ASP A 468 -29.91 -17.27 -6.06
CA ASP A 468 -31.22 -16.77 -5.67
C ASP A 468 -31.38 -15.27 -5.98
N GLU A 469 -30.28 -14.50 -5.98
CA GLU A 469 -30.25 -13.09 -6.38
C GLU A 469 -30.47 -12.91 -7.90
N ASP A 470 -29.87 -13.77 -8.73
CA ASP A 470 -30.07 -13.78 -10.20
C ASP A 470 -31.52 -14.15 -10.61
N ASP A 471 -32.22 -14.95 -9.79
CA ASP A 471 -33.61 -15.37 -10.04
C ASP A 471 -34.67 -14.34 -9.56
N ALA A 472 -34.26 -13.31 -8.81
CA ALA A 472 -35.18 -12.28 -8.32
C ALA A 472 -35.67 -11.40 -9.49
N PRO A 473 -37.00 -11.23 -9.70
CA PRO A 473 -37.48 -10.30 -10.71
C PRO A 473 -37.07 -8.88 -10.31
N ASP A 474 -36.43 -8.13 -11.22
CA ASP A 474 -36.06 -6.70 -11.09
C ASP A 474 -37.12 -5.92 -10.29
N VAL A 475 -37.00 -5.90 -8.96
CA VAL A 475 -37.78 -5.00 -8.14
C VAL A 475 -37.01 -3.71 -8.24
N ALA A 476 -37.52 -2.77 -9.02
CA ALA A 476 -37.00 -1.41 -9.06
C ALA A 476 -36.92 -0.88 -7.62
N VAL A 477 -35.74 -0.96 -7.01
CA VAL A 477 -35.44 -0.35 -5.73
C VAL A 477 -35.33 1.15 -6.02
N GLU A 478 -36.45 1.85 -5.85
CA GLU A 478 -36.42 3.31 -5.70
C GLU A 478 -35.64 3.65 -4.43
N GLY A 479 -34.44 4.19 -4.60
CA GLY A 479 -33.78 5.05 -3.60
C GLY A 479 -32.54 4.47 -2.93
N GLY A 480 -31.39 4.67 -3.58
CA GLY A 480 -30.07 4.61 -2.96
C GLY A 480 -29.02 5.16 -3.93
N ASP A 481 -28.34 6.25 -3.56
CA ASP A 481 -27.25 6.89 -4.31
C ASP A 481 -25.98 5.99 -4.33
N HIS A 482 -26.06 4.84 -4.98
CA HIS A 482 -24.92 4.03 -5.41
C HIS A 482 -24.87 4.03 -6.93
N ALA A 483 -24.81 5.22 -7.50
CA ALA A 483 -24.50 5.42 -8.92
C ALA A 483 -23.05 5.94 -9.02
N GLU A 484 -22.07 5.11 -8.72
CA GLU A 484 -20.67 5.38 -9.07
C GLU A 484 -19.86 4.07 -9.13
N ALA A 485 -19.30 3.81 -10.33
CA ALA A 485 -18.49 2.66 -10.78
C ALA A 485 -19.27 1.40 -11.21
N ALA A 486 -19.74 1.41 -12.47
CA ALA A 486 -19.87 0.15 -13.21
C ALA A 486 -18.45 -0.38 -13.46
N ASP A 487 -18.09 -1.50 -12.86
CA ASP A 487 -16.83 -2.19 -13.16
C ASP A 487 -16.83 -2.60 -14.64
N GLU A 488 -15.80 -2.17 -15.39
CA GLU A 488 -15.67 -2.45 -16.83
C GLU A 488 -15.44 -3.94 -17.17
N ASP A 489 -15.46 -4.83 -16.16
CA ASP A 489 -15.10 -6.26 -16.23
C ASP A 489 -16.28 -7.22 -15.97
N GLU A 490 -17.52 -6.76 -15.81
CA GLU A 490 -18.68 -7.63 -15.60
C GLU A 490 -18.92 -8.53 -16.82
N VAL A 491 -18.66 -9.84 -16.66
CA VAL A 491 -18.77 -10.83 -17.74
C VAL A 491 -20.15 -11.48 -17.70
N ASP A 492 -21.02 -11.09 -18.63
CA ASP A 492 -22.34 -11.70 -18.82
C ASP A 492 -22.21 -13.17 -19.28
N LEU A 493 -22.67 -14.11 -18.44
CA LEU A 493 -22.62 -15.55 -18.66
C LEU A 493 -23.96 -16.08 -19.19
N PRO A 494 -23.96 -17.13 -20.02
CA PRO A 494 -25.20 -17.66 -20.59
C PRO A 494 -26.02 -18.46 -19.56
N ASP A 495 -27.33 -18.27 -19.58
CA ASP A 495 -28.30 -19.05 -18.78
C ASP A 495 -28.28 -20.55 -19.15
N GLY A 496 -28.11 -21.37 -18.11
CA GLY A 496 -27.98 -22.81 -18.14
C GLY A 496 -29.27 -23.60 -17.88
N THR A 497 -30.42 -22.94 -17.68
CA THR A 497 -31.68 -23.63 -17.39
C THR A 497 -32.03 -24.71 -18.42
N GLY A 498 -32.33 -25.90 -17.92
CA GLY A 498 -32.67 -27.07 -18.72
C GLY A 498 -31.48 -27.76 -19.41
N ILE A 499 -30.24 -27.35 -19.12
CA ILE A 499 -29.02 -28.01 -19.58
C ILE A 499 -28.47 -28.86 -18.45
N SER A 500 -28.15 -30.11 -18.75
CA SER A 500 -27.48 -31.01 -17.80
C SER A 500 -26.01 -31.20 -18.14
N VAL A 501 -25.15 -30.91 -17.16
CA VAL A 501 -23.68 -30.93 -17.34
C VAL A 501 -23.03 -31.89 -16.35
N LEU A 502 -22.10 -32.71 -16.82
CA LEU A 502 -21.22 -33.52 -15.98
C LEU A 502 -19.79 -32.96 -16.04
N CYS A 503 -19.30 -32.44 -14.92
CA CYS A 503 -17.94 -31.95 -14.77
C CYS A 503 -17.06 -33.04 -14.18
N ALA A 504 -15.92 -33.31 -14.81
CA ALA A 504 -15.01 -34.35 -14.39
C ALA A 504 -13.54 -33.93 -14.38
N GLY A 505 -12.80 -34.42 -13.39
CA GLY A 505 -11.34 -34.30 -13.37
C GLY A 505 -10.69 -35.22 -14.42
N GLY A 506 -9.64 -34.72 -15.07
CA GLY A 506 -9.05 -35.39 -16.21
C GLY A 506 -7.96 -36.40 -15.87
N ARG A 507 -7.17 -36.18 -14.80
CA ARG A 507 -5.97 -36.99 -14.54
C ARG A 507 -5.65 -37.22 -13.06
N GLY A 508 -5.99 -36.32 -12.16
CA GLY A 508 -5.67 -36.48 -10.74
C GLY A 508 -6.58 -35.70 -9.80
N GLU A 509 -6.32 -35.81 -8.50
CA GLU A 509 -7.21 -35.30 -7.44
C GLU A 509 -7.38 -33.78 -7.49
N LEU A 510 -6.34 -33.03 -7.93
CA LEU A 510 -6.44 -31.58 -8.10
C LEU A 510 -7.36 -31.19 -9.27
N ASP A 511 -7.43 -32.03 -10.32
CA ASP A 511 -8.37 -31.79 -11.43
C ASP A 511 -9.82 -32.01 -10.98
N ASP A 512 -10.06 -32.90 -10.01
CA ASP A 512 -11.39 -33.13 -9.42
C ASP A 512 -11.88 -31.89 -8.66
N ALA A 513 -10.99 -31.23 -7.91
CA ALA A 513 -11.32 -29.98 -7.23
C ALA A 513 -11.67 -28.87 -8.23
N ALA A 514 -10.90 -28.71 -9.31
CA ALA A 514 -11.20 -27.76 -10.37
C ALA A 514 -12.52 -28.07 -11.10
N ALA A 515 -12.83 -29.37 -11.30
CA ALA A 515 -14.11 -29.80 -11.86
C ALA A 515 -15.28 -29.51 -10.91
N ALA A 516 -15.07 -29.60 -9.59
CA ALA A 516 -16.08 -29.26 -8.60
C ALA A 516 -16.39 -27.76 -8.58
N MET A 517 -15.35 -26.90 -8.68
CA MET A 517 -15.52 -25.44 -8.83
C MET A 517 -16.34 -25.11 -10.08
N LEU A 518 -16.01 -25.71 -11.24
CA LEU A 518 -16.77 -25.50 -12.47
C LEU A 518 -18.23 -25.96 -12.34
N ALA A 519 -18.47 -27.10 -11.68
CA ALA A 519 -19.83 -27.59 -11.47
C ALA A 519 -20.67 -26.64 -10.60
N GLN A 520 -20.07 -26.01 -9.59
CA GLN A 520 -20.75 -25.04 -8.75
C GLN A 520 -21.11 -23.77 -9.52
N VAL A 521 -20.18 -23.21 -10.31
CA VAL A 521 -20.48 -22.05 -11.18
C VAL A 521 -21.59 -22.36 -12.18
N LEU A 522 -21.59 -23.56 -12.77
CA LEU A 522 -22.68 -23.98 -13.67
C LEU A 522 -24.02 -24.12 -12.93
N HIS A 523 -23.99 -24.46 -11.65
CA HIS A 523 -25.20 -24.55 -10.83
C HIS A 523 -25.78 -23.16 -10.54
N VAL A 524 -24.93 -22.19 -10.19
CA VAL A 524 -25.31 -20.77 -10.03
C VAL A 524 -25.99 -20.25 -11.29
N GLN A 525 -25.47 -20.59 -12.47
CA GLN A 525 -26.03 -20.23 -13.77
C GLN A 525 -27.27 -21.04 -14.18
N GLY A 526 -27.94 -21.75 -13.25
CA GLY A 526 -29.21 -22.46 -13.48
C GLY A 526 -29.11 -23.85 -14.13
N ALA A 527 -27.90 -24.36 -14.40
CA ALA A 527 -27.74 -25.69 -15.00
C ALA A 527 -27.83 -26.83 -13.97
N THR A 528 -28.29 -28.00 -14.42
CA THR A 528 -28.20 -29.23 -13.62
C THR A 528 -26.80 -29.81 -13.72
N ALA A 529 -25.90 -29.36 -12.84
CA ALA A 529 -24.50 -29.77 -12.82
C ALA A 529 -24.25 -30.97 -11.87
N SER A 530 -23.47 -31.93 -12.34
CA SER A 530 -23.03 -33.10 -11.58
C SER A 530 -21.51 -33.27 -11.65
N LYS A 531 -20.93 -33.92 -10.63
CA LYS A 531 -19.47 -34.04 -10.44
C LYS A 531 -19.05 -35.50 -10.59
N ALA A 532 -17.93 -35.76 -11.27
CA ALA A 532 -17.28 -37.08 -11.34
C ALA A 532 -15.76 -36.96 -11.11
N GLY A 533 -15.16 -37.97 -10.49
CA GLY A 533 -13.72 -37.98 -10.24
C GLY A 533 -12.92 -38.46 -11.45
N PHE A 534 -11.61 -38.21 -11.46
CA PHE A 534 -10.71 -38.72 -12.50
C PHE A 534 -10.70 -40.26 -12.54
N ALA A 535 -10.96 -40.92 -11.41
CA ALA A 535 -11.11 -42.37 -11.32
C ALA A 535 -12.32 -42.90 -12.12
N ASP A 536 -13.38 -42.10 -12.26
CA ASP A 536 -14.56 -42.44 -13.06
C ASP A 536 -14.28 -42.27 -14.56
N MET A 537 -13.30 -41.42 -14.90
CA MET A 537 -12.81 -41.22 -16.27
C MET A 537 -11.80 -42.31 -16.72
N GLU A 538 -11.56 -43.32 -15.89
CA GLU A 538 -10.73 -44.46 -16.29
C GLU A 538 -11.45 -45.37 -17.32
N PRO A 539 -10.70 -46.05 -18.22
CA PRO A 539 -11.31 -46.88 -19.26
C PRO A 539 -12.25 -47.98 -18.76
N SER A 540 -12.04 -48.49 -17.55
CA SER A 540 -12.89 -49.48 -16.88
C SER A 540 -14.21 -48.89 -16.38
N SER A 541 -14.17 -47.66 -15.87
CA SER A 541 -15.26 -47.02 -15.13
C SER A 541 -16.19 -46.20 -16.02
N ILE A 542 -15.68 -45.60 -17.10
CA ILE A 542 -16.46 -44.74 -18.02
C ILE A 542 -17.75 -45.42 -18.53
N ARG A 543 -17.73 -46.75 -18.72
CA ARG A 543 -18.90 -47.48 -19.23
C ARG A 543 -20.05 -47.59 -18.22
N GLY A 544 -19.75 -47.40 -16.94
CA GLY A 544 -20.74 -47.41 -15.85
C GLY A 544 -21.37 -46.06 -15.57
N LEU A 545 -20.90 -44.97 -16.20
CA LEU A 545 -21.47 -43.64 -16.02
C LEU A 545 -22.87 -43.55 -16.63
N GLU A 546 -23.82 -42.97 -15.89
CA GLU A 546 -25.18 -42.72 -16.34
C GLU A 546 -25.24 -41.48 -17.25
N LEU A 547 -24.73 -41.62 -18.48
CA LEU A 547 -24.72 -40.52 -19.47
C LEU A 547 -26.08 -40.27 -20.15
N GLY A 548 -27.14 -40.98 -19.73
CA GLY A 548 -28.44 -40.96 -20.38
C GLY A 548 -29.06 -39.57 -20.39
N THR A 549 -29.12 -38.95 -19.22
CA THR A 549 -29.71 -37.62 -18.99
C THR A 549 -28.78 -36.46 -19.29
N ILE A 550 -27.45 -36.68 -19.33
CA ILE A 550 -26.42 -35.64 -19.48
C ILE A 550 -26.30 -35.12 -20.93
N ASP A 551 -26.40 -33.82 -21.14
CA ASP A 551 -26.25 -33.16 -22.44
C ASP A 551 -24.79 -32.87 -22.79
N THR A 552 -24.04 -32.36 -21.82
CA THR A 552 -22.64 -31.95 -21.98
C THR A 552 -21.75 -32.59 -20.90
N VAL A 553 -20.62 -33.17 -21.30
CA VAL A 553 -19.54 -33.57 -20.37
C VAL A 553 -18.37 -32.61 -20.54
N VAL A 554 -17.89 -32.04 -19.44
CA VAL A 554 -16.71 -31.17 -19.43
C VAL A 554 -15.60 -31.84 -18.62
N VAL A 555 -14.43 -32.03 -19.23
CA VAL A 555 -13.28 -32.64 -18.56
C VAL A 555 -12.15 -31.63 -18.40
N GLY A 556 -11.77 -31.35 -17.16
CA GLY A 556 -10.74 -30.38 -16.81
C GLY A 556 -9.34 -30.99 -16.61
N PHE A 557 -8.32 -30.27 -17.04
CA PHE A 557 -6.90 -30.62 -16.85
C PHE A 557 -6.12 -29.39 -16.40
N LEU A 558 -5.53 -29.44 -15.20
CA LEU A 558 -4.54 -28.46 -14.75
C LEU A 558 -3.22 -28.63 -15.49
N ASN A 559 -2.93 -29.86 -15.95
CA ASN A 559 -1.71 -30.16 -16.71
C ASN A 559 -1.92 -30.11 -18.23
N ARG A 560 -1.34 -29.09 -18.87
CA ARG A 560 -1.40 -28.86 -20.32
C ARG A 560 -0.79 -29.96 -21.17
N ASP A 561 0.14 -30.77 -20.66
CA ASP A 561 0.73 -31.88 -21.42
C ASP A 561 -0.24 -33.05 -21.62
N SER A 562 -1.44 -32.97 -21.06
CA SER A 562 -2.46 -34.03 -21.09
C SER A 562 -3.27 -34.10 -22.39
N VAL A 563 -2.90 -33.35 -23.45
CA VAL A 563 -3.60 -33.32 -24.76
C VAL A 563 -3.86 -34.72 -25.34
N LYS A 564 -2.86 -35.61 -25.26
CA LYS A 564 -3.02 -36.99 -25.76
C LYS A 564 -4.08 -37.75 -24.96
N HIS A 565 -4.08 -37.59 -23.64
CA HIS A 565 -5.02 -38.24 -22.74
C HIS A 565 -6.45 -37.73 -22.99
N ALA A 566 -6.62 -36.41 -23.03
CA ALA A 566 -7.89 -35.75 -23.33
C ALA A 566 -8.48 -36.27 -24.67
N ARG A 567 -7.65 -36.41 -25.72
CA ARG A 567 -8.11 -36.96 -27.02
C ARG A 567 -8.66 -38.38 -26.89
N PHE A 568 -8.10 -39.22 -26.02
CA PHE A 568 -8.63 -40.56 -25.79
C PHE A 568 -9.94 -40.53 -25.01
N LEU A 569 -10.10 -39.64 -24.03
CA LEU A 569 -11.34 -39.46 -23.28
C LEU A 569 -12.48 -39.00 -24.18
N VAL A 570 -12.28 -37.96 -25.00
CA VAL A 570 -13.29 -37.49 -25.98
C VAL A 570 -13.79 -38.63 -26.85
N ARG A 571 -12.87 -39.43 -27.40
CA ARG A 571 -13.21 -40.60 -28.23
C ARG A 571 -14.00 -41.68 -27.47
N ARG A 572 -13.77 -41.84 -26.16
CA ARG A 572 -14.47 -42.85 -25.35
C ARG A 572 -15.87 -42.36 -24.98
N LEU A 573 -15.99 -41.12 -24.51
CA LEU A 573 -17.26 -40.49 -24.16
C LEU A 573 -18.21 -40.43 -25.37
N LYS A 574 -17.72 -39.97 -26.53
CA LYS A 574 -18.52 -39.94 -27.77
C LYS A 574 -18.85 -41.34 -28.33
N ARG A 575 -18.11 -42.39 -27.92
CA ARG A 575 -18.49 -43.78 -28.24
C ARG A 575 -19.54 -44.34 -27.29
N ALA A 576 -19.57 -43.86 -26.05
CA ALA A 576 -20.59 -44.23 -25.08
C ALA A 576 -21.95 -43.59 -25.43
N LYS A 577 -21.94 -42.31 -25.80
CA LYS A 577 -23.12 -41.58 -26.29
C LYS A 577 -22.76 -40.71 -27.51
N PRO A 578 -23.15 -41.09 -28.75
CA PRO A 578 -22.77 -40.36 -29.96
C PRO A 578 -23.29 -38.92 -30.06
N ALA A 579 -24.42 -38.62 -29.42
CA ALA A 579 -25.03 -37.28 -29.40
C ALA A 579 -24.53 -36.39 -28.25
N LEU A 580 -23.55 -36.87 -27.47
CA LEU A 580 -23.03 -36.16 -26.30
C LEU A 580 -22.06 -35.05 -26.72
N ARG A 581 -22.26 -33.83 -26.18
CA ARG A 581 -21.26 -32.76 -26.27
C ARG A 581 -20.15 -33.04 -25.26
N VAL A 582 -18.91 -32.91 -25.69
CA VAL A 582 -17.71 -33.14 -24.87
C VAL A 582 -16.78 -31.94 -25.00
N GLY A 583 -16.66 -31.16 -23.91
CA GLY A 583 -15.72 -30.06 -23.76
C GLY A 583 -14.46 -30.48 -23.01
N ILE A 584 -13.33 -29.85 -23.34
CA ILE A 584 -12.06 -30.05 -22.63
C ILE A 584 -11.55 -28.71 -22.12
N VAL A 585 -11.21 -28.63 -20.84
CA VAL A 585 -10.63 -27.41 -20.25
C VAL A 585 -9.16 -27.66 -19.92
N PHE A 586 -8.29 -26.81 -20.44
CA PHE A 586 -6.87 -26.76 -20.05
C PHE A 586 -6.62 -25.47 -19.29
N TRP A 587 -6.77 -25.53 -17.97
CA TRP A 587 -6.67 -24.38 -17.08
C TRP A 587 -5.37 -23.58 -17.27
N SER A 588 -5.48 -22.26 -17.15
CA SER A 588 -4.44 -21.26 -17.43
C SER A 588 -4.42 -20.17 -16.37
N GLU A 589 -3.25 -19.55 -16.14
CA GLU A 589 -3.17 -18.30 -15.38
C GLU A 589 -3.59 -17.08 -16.22
N THR A 590 -3.35 -17.13 -17.53
CA THR A 590 -3.85 -16.11 -18.46
C THR A 590 -5.11 -16.63 -19.13
N GLY A 591 -6.26 -16.14 -18.69
CA GLY A 591 -7.51 -16.29 -19.44
C GLY A 591 -7.34 -15.63 -20.81
N ASN A 592 -7.47 -16.44 -21.85
CA ASN A 592 -7.61 -16.02 -23.25
C ASN A 592 -6.49 -15.17 -23.88
N ASP A 593 -5.64 -15.78 -24.72
CA ASP A 593 -4.86 -15.04 -25.74
C ASP A 593 -4.98 -15.64 -27.16
N ASP A 594 -5.57 -16.84 -27.33
CA ASP A 594 -5.63 -17.47 -28.65
C ASP A 594 -6.83 -18.41 -28.84
N ARG A 595 -8.02 -17.82 -29.00
CA ARG A 595 -9.27 -18.53 -29.35
C ARG A 595 -9.10 -19.40 -30.61
N GLN A 596 -8.26 -18.99 -31.56
CA GLN A 596 -7.99 -19.76 -32.77
C GLN A 596 -7.19 -21.05 -32.47
N ALA A 597 -6.23 -20.99 -31.54
CA ALA A 597 -5.52 -22.18 -31.08
C ALA A 597 -6.44 -23.16 -30.36
N ALA A 598 -7.36 -22.66 -29.52
CA ALA A 598 -8.35 -23.47 -28.83
C ALA A 598 -9.28 -24.20 -29.83
N ASP A 599 -9.85 -23.48 -30.81
CA ASP A 599 -10.72 -24.04 -31.84
C ASP A 599 -10.00 -25.11 -32.69
N LYS A 600 -8.74 -24.85 -33.05
CA LYS A 600 -7.91 -25.82 -33.78
C LYS A 600 -7.68 -27.09 -32.95
N LEU A 601 -7.40 -26.94 -31.65
CA LEU A 601 -7.19 -28.08 -30.76
C LEU A 601 -8.48 -28.89 -30.57
N ALA A 602 -9.62 -28.22 -30.43
CA ALA A 602 -10.94 -28.85 -30.36
C ALA A 602 -11.21 -29.70 -31.62
N HIS A 603 -10.94 -29.13 -32.81
CA HIS A 603 -11.09 -29.83 -34.08
C HIS A 603 -10.22 -31.09 -34.17
N ASP A 604 -8.94 -30.99 -33.79
CA ASP A 604 -7.98 -32.10 -33.82
C ASP A 604 -8.33 -33.23 -32.84
N MET A 605 -9.08 -32.91 -31.78
CA MET A 605 -9.51 -33.86 -30.76
C MET A 605 -10.91 -34.42 -31.00
N ASN A 606 -11.68 -33.87 -31.95
CA ASN A 606 -13.12 -34.09 -32.10
C ASN A 606 -13.93 -33.68 -30.85
N ALA A 607 -13.40 -32.74 -30.05
CA ALA A 607 -14.13 -32.12 -28.95
C ALA A 607 -15.11 -31.07 -29.51
N ASP A 608 -16.13 -30.73 -28.74
CA ASP A 608 -17.10 -29.70 -29.11
C ASP A 608 -16.53 -28.30 -28.86
N PHE A 609 -15.77 -28.14 -27.78
CA PHE A 609 -15.02 -26.92 -27.50
C PHE A 609 -13.78 -27.25 -26.65
N VAL A 610 -12.82 -26.32 -26.66
CA VAL A 610 -11.68 -26.30 -25.74
C VAL A 610 -11.65 -24.94 -25.05
N ALA A 611 -11.47 -24.93 -23.73
CA ALA A 611 -11.41 -23.71 -22.93
C ALA A 611 -10.10 -23.63 -22.13
N HIS A 612 -9.70 -22.40 -21.76
CA HIS A 612 -8.49 -22.14 -20.97
C HIS A 612 -8.74 -21.44 -19.63
N GLY A 613 -9.92 -20.86 -19.42
CA GLY A 613 -10.39 -20.25 -18.17
C GLY A 613 -11.82 -20.65 -17.85
N MET A 614 -12.32 -20.19 -16.71
CA MET A 614 -13.64 -20.53 -16.17
C MET A 614 -14.76 -20.00 -17.07
N VAL A 615 -14.67 -18.74 -17.50
CA VAL A 615 -15.65 -18.08 -18.37
C VAL A 615 -15.86 -18.85 -19.68
N ASP A 616 -14.77 -19.18 -20.38
CA ASP A 616 -14.81 -19.93 -21.63
C ASP A 616 -15.39 -21.35 -21.43
N ALA A 617 -15.08 -21.96 -20.28
CA ALA A 617 -15.56 -23.29 -19.93
C ALA A 617 -17.07 -23.29 -19.71
N VAL A 618 -17.60 -22.33 -18.94
CA VAL A 618 -19.04 -22.15 -18.70
C VAL A 618 -19.77 -21.84 -20.00
N THR A 619 -19.26 -20.89 -20.78
CA THR A 619 -19.85 -20.50 -22.07
C THR A 619 -19.93 -21.68 -23.05
N GLY A 620 -18.86 -22.47 -23.15
CA GLY A 620 -18.85 -23.67 -23.99
C GLY A 620 -19.81 -24.76 -23.49
N ALA A 621 -19.87 -24.95 -22.16
CA ALA A 621 -20.67 -25.98 -21.52
C ALA A 621 -22.18 -25.75 -21.73
N LEU A 622 -22.62 -24.50 -21.59
CA LEU A 622 -24.01 -24.06 -21.69
C LEU A 622 -24.44 -23.72 -23.13
N SER A 623 -23.53 -23.81 -24.10
CA SER A 623 -23.87 -23.61 -25.51
C SER A 623 -24.91 -24.65 -26.00
N LYS A 624 -25.89 -24.18 -26.78
CA LYS A 624 -26.97 -24.99 -27.36
C LYS A 624 -26.62 -25.56 -28.75
N GLU A 625 -25.35 -25.56 -29.11
CA GLU A 625 -24.86 -26.09 -30.40
C GLU A 625 -24.94 -27.62 -30.50
N GLN A 626 -25.07 -28.15 -31.73
CA GLN A 626 -25.13 -29.60 -31.97
C GLN A 626 -23.78 -30.29 -31.74
N ALA A 627 -23.82 -31.51 -31.21
CA ALA A 627 -22.62 -32.30 -30.92
C ALA A 627 -21.81 -32.65 -32.18
N VAL A 628 -20.50 -32.41 -32.13
CA VAL A 628 -19.55 -32.73 -33.20
C VAL A 628 -19.40 -34.24 -33.34
N ALA A 629 -19.74 -34.78 -34.51
CA ALA A 629 -19.67 -36.22 -34.76
C ALA A 629 -18.22 -36.76 -34.73
N LEU A 630 -18.05 -37.96 -34.18
CA LEU A 630 -16.78 -38.66 -34.16
C LEU A 630 -16.39 -39.10 -35.59
N LYS A 631 -15.27 -38.59 -36.12
CA LYS A 631 -14.70 -39.05 -37.39
C LYS A 631 -14.16 -40.47 -37.24
N LEU A 632 -14.94 -41.48 -37.61
CA LEU A 632 -14.52 -42.88 -37.58
C LEU A 632 -13.52 -43.15 -38.71
N VAL A 633 -12.25 -43.42 -38.36
CA VAL A 633 -11.26 -43.91 -39.33
C VAL A 633 -11.69 -45.30 -39.79
N ALA A 634 -12.10 -45.43 -41.06
CA ALA A 634 -12.51 -46.70 -41.64
C ALA A 634 -11.35 -47.72 -41.57
N LYS A 635 -11.49 -48.73 -40.69
CA LYS A 635 -10.57 -49.88 -40.70
C LYS A 635 -10.72 -50.59 -42.05
N ARG A 636 -9.64 -50.64 -42.85
CA ARG A 636 -9.53 -51.59 -43.98
C ARG A 636 -9.81 -52.99 -43.44
N ARG A 637 -11.01 -53.53 -43.69
CA ARG A 637 -11.34 -54.93 -43.39
C ARG A 637 -10.37 -55.81 -44.18
N ARG A 638 -9.56 -56.64 -43.50
CA ARG A 638 -8.90 -57.77 -44.17
C ARG A 638 -10.02 -58.69 -44.71
N PRO A 639 -10.00 -59.09 -45.99
CA PRO A 639 -10.95 -60.07 -46.50
C PRO A 639 -10.85 -61.34 -45.67
N ARG A 640 -11.98 -61.84 -45.14
CA ARG A 640 -12.04 -63.18 -44.53
C ARG A 640 -11.62 -64.18 -45.61
N ALA A 641 -10.54 -64.92 -45.39
CA ALA A 641 -10.17 -66.03 -46.25
C ALA A 641 -11.33 -67.05 -46.25
N ALA A 642 -11.84 -67.37 -47.43
CA ALA A 642 -12.88 -68.38 -47.59
C ALA A 642 -12.37 -69.74 -47.11
N PRO A 643 -13.20 -70.57 -46.46
CA PRO A 643 -12.80 -71.90 -46.02
C PRO A 643 -12.45 -72.74 -47.25
N ARG A 644 -11.20 -73.22 -47.28
CA ARG A 644 -10.66 -74.11 -48.31
C ARG A 644 -11.46 -75.41 -48.23
N LYS A 645 -12.28 -75.72 -49.25
CA LYS A 645 -12.95 -77.03 -49.37
C LYS A 645 -11.87 -78.12 -49.30
N ALA A 646 -11.94 -78.95 -48.27
CA ALA A 646 -11.17 -80.19 -48.20
C ALA A 646 -11.68 -81.11 -49.32
N ALA A 647 -10.82 -81.40 -50.29
CA ALA A 647 -11.00 -82.53 -51.19
C ALA A 647 -10.56 -83.79 -50.43
N ALA A 648 -11.52 -84.64 -50.08
CA ALA A 648 -11.35 -86.08 -49.98
C ALA A 648 -12.29 -86.63 -51.07
N GLY A 649 -11.84 -87.43 -52.02
CA GLY A 649 -11.09 -88.67 -51.81
C GLY A 649 -12.08 -89.78 -52.15
#